data_AF-A0A519FA48-F1
#
_entry.id   AF-A0A519FA48-F1
#
_cell.length_a   1.000
_cell.length_b   1.000
_cell.length_c   1.000
_cell.angle_alpha   90.00
_cell.angle_beta   90.00
_cell.angle_gamma   90.00
#
_symmetry.space_group_name_H-M   'P 1'
#
loop_
_entity.id
_entity.type
_entity.pdbx_description
1 polymer ?
#
loop_
_entity_poly.entity_id
_entity_poly.type
_entity_poly.pdbx_seq_one_letter_code
_entity_poly.pdbx_strand_id
1 'polypeptide(L)'
;MDIAIVNGFPRLASSAEVEYITRFIKAAQRLGHRAYEVVTSDDICACQPDFVLVTHEFTPKLTPYFTVGTLWSPPEFFSQDPRRIRSIQSYDAYLIGAPSVGRFLDDLEFSTGIRKPRSDFHFLPTALSSEFKSRALGDRFDLVYLGVHWDGLRHNGLLSELSKSGELNLYGPPEGWADYPESYRGEVAFDGVAVTETLARHGIAICIHKQEHHRANTPSMRLFEAAAAGCLIISDDMPFARETLGDSAFYLDLSAPAAANAEEVLRIVRWANENPKLAGQMAQRSHAILKEQYCLETQLARCCAFVEAAKAAKAEELKAAVDHFSRSMPVTRLGARPAALVDVIVRTGGRDLDLLRRALRSITGQTWGSYRILLVDYKGREDVRRVAAEEETSRVRIEYLRCPDTGARSTALWTGLQHVTAPFFANQDDDDTFSPVHLPELLRTARDFPDHDLYYSGLIRVEEDAGDHVYAPNFRGPLEIEITERRELVFLDAFNLVNLVGFRNFIGSNSFIARSEALHERLLIDPYLVVGEDMYLYLMLARQRAFRCSGGATASWHWRSTSKGNSMLNVDGDGWVREGNKLLTRLAQEQFYNGLTFAAMRLMLSDMPAQSWAPMPAGMPPGEEQCLTGKYLAPERQGNFHPAEADGIWSNARNATLSLRLAERVESATIRLSFLAAGSASRASQRLSIEINGQPFFKGKVQNWDPMTVEKELDFPCAVNMLFINVRCEYTLNPKADGVASEDARDLGVFLSKFSYVTLSESAAKVAHESS
;
A
#
# COMPACT_ATOMS: atom_id res chain seq x y z
N MET A 1 -8.51 -18.28 -17.66
CA MET A 1 -7.84 -17.03 -17.27
C MET A 1 -6.74 -17.36 -16.28
N ASP A 2 -5.71 -16.53 -16.29
CA ASP A 2 -4.62 -16.50 -15.32
C ASP A 2 -4.91 -15.40 -14.30
N ILE A 3 -5.07 -15.78 -13.03
CA ILE A 3 -5.53 -14.88 -11.98
C ILE A 3 -4.45 -14.80 -10.90
N ALA A 4 -3.92 -13.62 -10.62
CA ALA A 4 -3.07 -13.41 -9.46
C ALA A 4 -3.94 -12.98 -8.27
N ILE A 5 -3.83 -13.66 -7.13
CA ILE A 5 -4.50 -13.28 -5.88
C ILE A 5 -3.45 -12.93 -4.84
N VAL A 6 -3.54 -11.71 -4.33
CA VAL A 6 -2.51 -11.16 -3.43
C VAL A 6 -2.68 -11.68 -2.02
N ASN A 7 -1.64 -12.28 -1.45
CA ASN A 7 -1.56 -12.55 -0.02
C ASN A 7 -1.06 -11.29 0.71
N GLY A 8 -1.98 -10.62 1.40
CA GLY A 8 -1.68 -9.41 2.18
C GLY A 8 -0.90 -9.68 3.47
N PHE A 9 -0.81 -10.92 3.95
CA PHE A 9 -0.20 -11.32 5.21
C PHE A 9 0.85 -12.43 5.05
N PRO A 10 1.86 -12.23 4.19
CA PRO A 10 2.79 -13.29 3.79
C PRO A 10 3.64 -13.83 4.94
N ARG A 11 3.83 -13.07 6.02
CA ARG A 11 4.60 -13.50 7.20
C ARG A 11 3.78 -14.21 8.28
N LEU A 12 2.51 -14.51 8.03
CA LEU A 12 1.69 -15.32 8.93
C LEU A 12 1.63 -16.76 8.39
N ALA A 13 2.06 -17.73 9.21
CA ALA A 13 1.98 -19.15 8.87
C ALA A 13 0.53 -19.63 8.64
N SER A 14 -0.43 -18.97 9.29
CA SER A 14 -1.86 -19.26 9.15
C SER A 14 -2.64 -17.97 9.35
N SER A 15 -3.49 -17.64 8.37
CA SER A 15 -4.46 -16.55 8.46
C SER A 15 -5.75 -16.95 7.73
N ALA A 16 -6.87 -16.32 8.11
CA ALA A 16 -8.14 -16.50 7.39
C ALA A 16 -7.98 -16.22 5.88
N GLU A 17 -7.08 -15.32 5.52
CA GLU A 17 -6.76 -14.95 4.15
C GLU A 17 -6.06 -16.09 3.40
N VAL A 18 -5.07 -16.74 4.03
CA VAL A 18 -4.39 -17.91 3.43
C VAL A 18 -5.37 -19.06 3.18
N GLU A 19 -6.31 -19.30 4.10
CA GLU A 19 -7.38 -20.29 3.91
C GLU A 19 -8.34 -19.89 2.76
N TYR A 20 -8.68 -18.62 2.65
CA TYR A 20 -9.48 -18.12 1.52
C TYR A 20 -8.76 -18.27 0.18
N ILE A 21 -7.50 -17.82 0.08
CA ILE A 21 -6.66 -17.95 -1.12
C ILE A 21 -6.56 -19.40 -1.57
N THR A 22 -6.35 -20.32 -0.62
CA THR A 22 -6.26 -21.76 -0.93
C THR A 22 -7.56 -22.31 -1.50
N ARG A 23 -8.73 -21.91 -0.95
CA ARG A 23 -10.04 -22.27 -1.52
C ARG A 23 -10.27 -21.61 -2.87
N PHE A 24 -9.87 -20.34 -3.04
CA PHE A 24 -9.99 -19.62 -4.29
C PHE A 24 -9.23 -20.34 -5.41
N ILE A 25 -8.00 -20.80 -5.15
CA ILE A 25 -7.21 -21.55 -6.12
C ILE A 25 -7.92 -22.85 -6.52
N LYS A 26 -8.49 -23.59 -5.56
CA LYS A 26 -9.28 -24.80 -5.86
C LYS A 26 -10.54 -24.48 -6.68
N ALA A 27 -11.25 -23.39 -6.37
CA ALA A 27 -12.43 -22.94 -7.12
C ALA A 27 -12.05 -22.56 -8.56
N ALA A 28 -10.95 -21.83 -8.74
CA ALA A 28 -10.42 -21.46 -10.04
C ALA A 28 -10.09 -22.71 -10.88
N GLN A 29 -9.42 -23.70 -10.29
CA GLN A 29 -9.13 -24.97 -10.96
C GLN A 29 -10.39 -25.71 -11.40
N ARG A 30 -11.44 -25.75 -10.56
CA ARG A 30 -12.75 -26.35 -10.91
C ARG A 30 -13.43 -25.66 -12.08
N LEU A 31 -13.19 -24.36 -12.28
CA LEU A 31 -13.70 -23.57 -13.40
C LEU A 31 -12.77 -23.57 -14.63
N GLY A 32 -11.66 -24.32 -14.61
CA GLY A 32 -10.69 -24.33 -15.70
C GLY A 32 -9.86 -23.05 -15.80
N HIS A 33 -9.66 -22.35 -14.70
CA HIS A 33 -8.76 -21.20 -14.59
C HIS A 33 -7.47 -21.58 -13.85
N ARG A 34 -6.41 -20.81 -14.04
CA ARG A 34 -5.18 -20.90 -13.25
C ARG A 34 -5.16 -19.70 -12.30
N ALA A 35 -4.96 -19.97 -11.01
CA ALA A 35 -4.82 -18.93 -10.01
C ALA A 35 -3.50 -19.09 -9.26
N TYR A 36 -2.86 -17.97 -8.97
CA TYR A 36 -1.54 -17.88 -8.35
C TYR A 36 -1.65 -17.05 -7.08
N GLU A 37 -1.25 -17.62 -5.95
CA GLU A 37 -0.94 -16.81 -4.78
C GLU A 37 0.33 -15.99 -5.09
N VAL A 38 0.26 -14.68 -4.87
CA VAL A 38 1.37 -13.76 -5.09
C VAL A 38 1.53 -12.85 -3.87
N VAL A 39 2.75 -12.40 -3.59
CA VAL A 39 3.04 -11.53 -2.44
C VAL A 39 3.49 -10.15 -2.89
N THR A 40 4.38 -10.10 -3.89
CA THR A 40 5.04 -8.88 -4.35
C THR A 40 4.60 -8.47 -5.75
N SER A 41 4.91 -7.22 -6.11
CA SER A 41 4.71 -6.75 -7.49
C SER A 41 5.55 -7.51 -8.52
N ASP A 42 6.68 -8.11 -8.13
CA ASP A 42 7.49 -8.96 -8.99
C ASP A 42 6.87 -10.33 -9.21
N ASP A 43 6.26 -10.93 -8.19
CA ASP A 43 5.49 -12.18 -8.34
C ASP A 43 4.36 -11.98 -9.36
N ILE A 44 3.63 -10.86 -9.25
CA ILE A 44 2.59 -10.48 -10.22
C ILE A 44 3.19 -10.37 -11.63
N CYS A 45 4.33 -9.69 -11.78
CA CYS A 45 4.98 -9.54 -13.09
C CYS A 45 5.46 -10.87 -13.68
N ALA A 46 5.93 -11.80 -12.84
CA ALA A 46 6.39 -13.12 -13.24
C ALA A 46 5.23 -14.01 -13.70
N CYS A 47 4.06 -13.92 -13.07
CA CYS A 47 2.87 -14.69 -13.44
C CYS A 47 2.21 -14.22 -14.74
N GLN A 48 2.38 -12.94 -15.12
CA GLN A 48 1.70 -12.32 -16.27
C GLN A 48 0.18 -12.55 -16.30
N PRO A 49 -0.56 -12.23 -15.22
CA PRO A 49 -1.96 -12.59 -15.10
C PRO A 49 -2.86 -11.78 -16.04
N ASP A 50 -4.03 -12.33 -16.38
CA ASP A 50 -5.11 -11.59 -17.05
C ASP A 50 -5.65 -10.44 -16.17
N PHE A 51 -5.64 -10.63 -14.85
CA PHE A 51 -5.95 -9.63 -13.83
C PHE A 51 -5.45 -10.03 -12.43
N VAL A 52 -5.39 -9.03 -11.54
CA VAL A 52 -4.96 -9.16 -10.15
C VAL A 52 -6.15 -8.92 -9.21
N LEU A 53 -6.32 -9.78 -8.21
CA LEU A 53 -7.23 -9.59 -7.09
C LEU A 53 -6.43 -9.17 -5.85
N VAL A 54 -6.78 -8.02 -5.29
CA VAL A 54 -6.22 -7.53 -4.04
C VAL A 54 -7.18 -7.82 -2.91
N THR A 55 -6.78 -8.73 -2.03
CA THR A 55 -7.59 -9.25 -0.91
C THR A 55 -7.84 -8.23 0.19
N HIS A 56 -6.94 -7.26 0.34
CA HIS A 56 -6.98 -6.24 1.38
C HIS A 56 -6.58 -4.85 0.89
N GLU A 57 -7.29 -3.87 1.41
CA GLU A 57 -7.27 -2.46 0.99
C GLU A 57 -5.98 -1.70 1.31
N PHE A 58 -5.02 -2.31 2.03
CA PHE A 58 -3.72 -1.70 2.27
C PHE A 58 -2.73 -1.96 1.14
N THR A 59 -2.93 -2.97 0.28
CA THR A 59 -2.01 -3.25 -0.84
C THR A 59 -2.37 -2.40 -2.05
N PRO A 60 -1.48 -1.51 -2.54
CA PRO A 60 -1.76 -0.71 -3.73
C PRO A 60 -1.56 -1.48 -5.03
N LYS A 61 -2.11 -0.96 -6.14
CA LYS A 61 -1.73 -1.35 -7.49
C LYS A 61 -0.31 -0.86 -7.79
N LEU A 62 0.59 -1.80 -8.07
CA LEU A 62 2.02 -1.53 -8.34
C LEU A 62 2.48 -2.00 -9.72
N THR A 63 1.59 -2.62 -10.50
CA THR A 63 1.93 -3.23 -11.79
C THR A 63 0.98 -2.75 -12.90
N PRO A 64 1.34 -2.97 -14.19
CA PRO A 64 0.47 -2.59 -15.32
C PRO A 64 -0.81 -3.41 -15.44
N TYR A 65 -0.92 -4.55 -14.75
CA TYR A 65 -2.04 -5.47 -14.87
C TYR A 65 -3.31 -4.89 -14.26
N PHE A 66 -4.47 -5.27 -14.84
CA PHE A 66 -5.77 -4.81 -14.37
C PHE A 66 -6.01 -5.33 -12.96
N THR A 67 -6.12 -4.42 -12.00
CA THR A 67 -6.12 -4.74 -10.56
C THR A 67 -7.47 -4.41 -9.96
N VAL A 68 -8.07 -5.38 -9.25
CA VAL A 68 -9.40 -5.27 -8.67
C VAL A 68 -9.32 -5.46 -7.17
N GLY A 69 -9.81 -4.48 -6.41
CA GLY A 69 -9.86 -4.56 -4.96
C GLY A 69 -11.09 -5.32 -4.46
N THR A 70 -10.91 -6.32 -3.61
CA THR A 70 -12.00 -7.03 -2.94
C THR A 70 -12.34 -6.34 -1.62
N LEU A 71 -13.35 -5.47 -1.65
CA LEU A 71 -13.73 -4.64 -0.51
C LEU A 71 -14.86 -5.29 0.29
N TRP A 72 -14.53 -6.36 1.00
CA TRP A 72 -15.46 -7.11 1.88
C TRP A 72 -15.42 -6.70 3.35
N SER A 73 -14.46 -5.86 3.73
CA SER A 73 -14.30 -5.37 5.11
C SER A 73 -15.14 -4.12 5.38
N PRO A 74 -15.57 -3.88 6.64
CA PRO A 74 -16.19 -2.61 7.05
C PRO A 74 -15.34 -1.39 6.69
N PRO A 75 -15.92 -0.31 6.12
CA PRO A 75 -15.19 0.94 5.88
C PRO A 75 -14.58 1.56 7.14
N GLU A 76 -15.12 1.29 8.33
CA GLU A 76 -14.58 1.77 9.61
C GLU A 76 -13.13 1.30 9.86
N PHE A 77 -12.69 0.19 9.24
CA PHE A 77 -11.33 -0.33 9.38
C PHE A 77 -10.28 0.39 8.52
N PHE A 78 -10.69 1.22 7.57
CA PHE A 78 -9.77 1.83 6.61
C PHE A 78 -10.10 3.25 6.17
N SER A 79 -11.31 3.74 6.42
CA SER A 79 -11.78 5.07 5.97
C SER A 79 -10.96 6.23 6.54
N GLN A 80 -10.31 6.04 7.69
CA GLN A 80 -9.49 7.07 8.35
C GLN A 80 -7.99 6.91 8.09
N ASP A 81 -7.56 5.88 7.34
CA ASP A 81 -6.14 5.62 7.04
C ASP A 81 -5.80 6.13 5.63
N PRO A 82 -5.09 7.26 5.49
CA PRO A 82 -4.76 7.83 4.18
C PRO A 82 -3.99 6.87 3.26
N ARG A 83 -3.18 5.95 3.81
CA ARG A 83 -2.44 4.96 3.01
C ARG A 83 -3.39 3.96 2.39
N ARG A 84 -4.35 3.44 3.17
CA ARG A 84 -5.38 2.52 2.68
C ARG A 84 -6.30 3.22 1.67
N ILE A 85 -6.69 4.46 1.93
CA ILE A 85 -7.45 5.26 0.97
C ILE A 85 -6.70 5.38 -0.36
N ARG A 86 -5.41 5.70 -0.33
CA ARG A 86 -4.57 5.78 -1.53
C ARG A 86 -4.48 4.44 -2.27
N SER A 87 -4.31 3.34 -1.53
CA SER A 87 -4.31 1.99 -2.11
C SER A 87 -5.65 1.66 -2.78
N ILE A 88 -6.79 1.91 -2.13
CA ILE A 88 -8.13 1.75 -2.73
C ILE A 88 -8.28 2.59 -4.01
N GLN A 89 -7.85 3.85 -3.96
CA GLN A 89 -7.90 4.75 -5.11
C GLN A 89 -6.97 4.31 -6.25
N SER A 90 -6.05 3.36 -6.06
CA SER A 90 -5.14 2.90 -7.11
C SER A 90 -5.70 1.78 -8.00
N TYR A 91 -6.76 1.08 -7.56
CA TYR A 91 -7.33 -0.06 -8.29
C TYR A 91 -8.03 0.35 -9.59
N ASP A 92 -8.17 -0.54 -10.55
CA ASP A 92 -8.92 -0.28 -11.78
C ASP A 92 -10.42 -0.50 -11.61
N ALA A 93 -10.83 -1.39 -10.70
CA ALA A 93 -12.22 -1.70 -10.41
C ALA A 93 -12.39 -2.22 -8.96
N TYR A 94 -13.65 -2.31 -8.51
CA TYR A 94 -14.00 -2.74 -7.16
C TYR A 94 -14.99 -3.92 -7.18
N LEU A 95 -14.68 -4.94 -6.38
CA LEU A 95 -15.63 -5.97 -5.97
C LEU A 95 -16.18 -5.56 -4.60
N ILE A 96 -17.47 -5.22 -4.54
CA ILE A 96 -18.12 -4.70 -3.34
C ILE A 96 -18.61 -5.86 -2.48
N GLY A 97 -18.34 -5.87 -1.17
CA GLY A 97 -18.88 -6.88 -0.25
C GLY A 97 -20.22 -6.52 0.41
N ALA A 98 -20.56 -5.23 0.50
CA ALA A 98 -21.83 -4.77 1.07
C ALA A 98 -22.26 -3.39 0.53
N PRO A 99 -23.55 -3.02 0.62
CA PRO A 99 -24.03 -1.72 0.14
C PRO A 99 -23.37 -0.52 0.85
N SER A 100 -22.94 -0.68 2.11
CA SER A 100 -22.21 0.32 2.88
C SER A 100 -20.85 0.65 2.26
N VAL A 101 -20.15 -0.36 1.73
CA VAL A 101 -18.89 -0.20 1.00
C VAL A 101 -19.12 0.54 -0.32
N GLY A 102 -20.21 0.23 -1.02
CA GLY A 102 -20.62 0.97 -2.23
C GLY A 102 -20.82 2.46 -1.97
N ARG A 103 -21.55 2.80 -0.89
CA ARG A 103 -21.74 4.20 -0.47
C ARG A 103 -20.44 4.89 -0.08
N PHE A 104 -19.56 4.19 0.64
CA PHE A 104 -18.23 4.72 0.95
C PHE A 104 -17.43 5.07 -0.31
N LEU A 105 -17.48 4.22 -1.34
CA LEU A 105 -16.84 4.52 -2.63
C LEU A 105 -17.51 5.70 -3.33
N ASP A 106 -18.84 5.84 -3.26
CA ASP A 106 -19.55 7.03 -3.77
C ASP A 106 -19.03 8.31 -3.10
N ASP A 107 -18.88 8.31 -1.78
CA ASP A 107 -18.37 9.46 -1.02
C ASP A 107 -16.90 9.75 -1.39
N LEU A 108 -16.08 8.71 -1.52
CA LEU A 108 -14.66 8.82 -1.87
C LEU A 108 -14.44 9.39 -3.29
N GLU A 109 -15.31 9.00 -4.23
CA GLU A 109 -15.23 9.40 -5.63
C GLU A 109 -15.98 10.71 -5.93
N PHE A 110 -16.83 11.19 -5.01
CA PHE A 110 -17.71 12.34 -5.24
C PHE A 110 -16.95 13.62 -5.64
N SER A 111 -15.97 14.03 -4.83
CA SER A 111 -15.23 15.29 -5.06
C SER A 111 -14.24 15.19 -6.22
N THR A 112 -13.73 13.99 -6.49
CA THR A 112 -12.78 13.75 -7.57
C THR A 112 -13.48 13.51 -8.89
N GLY A 113 -14.77 13.13 -8.92
CA GLY A 113 -15.51 12.80 -10.14
C GLY A 113 -14.96 11.58 -10.90
N ILE A 114 -13.98 10.85 -10.34
CA ILE A 114 -13.38 9.67 -10.94
C ILE A 114 -14.25 8.48 -10.56
N ARG A 115 -15.00 7.92 -11.52
CA ARG A 115 -15.83 6.74 -11.28
C ARG A 115 -15.17 5.50 -11.84
N LYS A 116 -14.97 4.50 -11.00
CA LYS A 116 -14.41 3.20 -11.43
C LYS A 116 -15.51 2.14 -11.53
N PRO A 117 -15.35 1.13 -12.40
CA PRO A 117 -16.27 0.00 -12.45
C PRO A 117 -16.41 -0.70 -11.10
N ARG A 118 -17.64 -1.07 -10.75
CA ARG A 118 -17.97 -1.76 -9.51
C ARG A 118 -18.87 -2.95 -9.80
N SER A 119 -18.75 -4.03 -9.04
CA SER A 119 -19.67 -5.16 -9.15
C SER A 119 -21.09 -4.75 -8.78
N ASP A 120 -22.08 -5.26 -9.51
CA ASP A 120 -23.51 -5.17 -9.18
C ASP A 120 -23.95 -6.29 -8.23
N PHE A 121 -22.97 -6.99 -7.64
CA PHE A 121 -23.16 -8.12 -6.74
C PHE A 121 -22.17 -8.08 -5.59
N HIS A 122 -22.54 -8.74 -4.49
CA HIS A 122 -21.66 -8.88 -3.34
C HIS A 122 -20.64 -9.98 -3.57
N PHE A 123 -19.36 -9.60 -3.62
CA PHE A 123 -18.24 -10.53 -3.63
C PHE A 123 -17.70 -10.66 -2.21
N LEU A 124 -17.80 -11.86 -1.65
CA LEU A 124 -17.54 -12.14 -0.24
C LEU A 124 -16.53 -13.29 -0.12
N PRO A 125 -15.80 -13.39 1.01
CA PRO A 125 -14.89 -14.49 1.26
C PRO A 125 -15.68 -15.76 1.63
N THR A 126 -16.25 -16.43 0.62
CA THR A 126 -17.13 -17.59 0.79
C THR A 126 -16.37 -18.92 0.69
N ALA A 127 -17.11 -20.03 0.71
CA ALA A 127 -16.58 -21.40 0.71
C ALA A 127 -16.86 -22.13 -0.61
N LEU A 128 -16.12 -23.21 -0.84
CA LEU A 128 -16.28 -24.10 -2.00
C LEU A 128 -17.66 -24.74 -2.02
N SER A 129 -18.20 -24.95 -3.22
CA SER A 129 -19.33 -25.85 -3.43
C SER A 129 -18.97 -27.28 -3.00
N SER A 130 -19.90 -27.93 -2.31
CA SER A 130 -19.79 -29.32 -1.91
C SER A 130 -21.16 -30.03 -1.97
N GLU A 131 -21.13 -31.36 -1.88
CA GLU A 131 -22.35 -32.13 -1.69
C GLU A 131 -22.74 -32.13 -0.21
N PHE A 132 -24.04 -31.99 0.05
CA PHE A 132 -24.55 -32.04 1.41
C PHE A 132 -24.37 -33.44 1.98
N LYS A 133 -23.71 -33.53 3.13
CA LYS A 133 -23.56 -34.78 3.88
C LYS A 133 -24.41 -34.69 5.15
N SER A 134 -25.43 -35.53 5.24
CA SER A 134 -26.21 -35.66 6.47
C SER A 134 -25.33 -36.21 7.60
N ARG A 135 -25.52 -35.71 8.83
CA ARG A 135 -24.89 -36.30 10.03
C ARG A 135 -25.33 -37.75 10.19
N ALA A 136 -24.44 -38.60 10.72
CA ALA A 136 -24.78 -40.00 10.93
C ALA A 136 -25.81 -40.15 12.06
N LEU A 137 -26.59 -41.23 12.00
CA LEU A 137 -27.60 -41.50 13.01
C LEU A 137 -26.90 -41.78 14.36
N GLY A 138 -27.18 -40.94 15.36
CA GLY A 138 -26.57 -41.05 16.69
C GLY A 138 -25.41 -40.09 16.94
N ASP A 139 -24.94 -39.36 15.92
CA ASP A 139 -23.96 -38.29 16.13
C ASP A 139 -24.58 -37.17 16.96
N ARG A 140 -23.89 -36.78 18.04
CA ARG A 140 -24.26 -35.63 18.86
C ARG A 140 -24.06 -34.33 18.07
N PHE A 141 -24.91 -33.35 18.28
CA PHE A 141 -24.69 -31.97 17.84
C PHE A 141 -23.90 -31.23 18.91
N ASP A 142 -22.64 -30.94 18.62
CA ASP A 142 -21.69 -30.25 19.49
C ASP A 142 -21.42 -28.83 18.98
N LEU A 143 -21.09 -27.93 19.90
CA LEU A 143 -20.89 -26.52 19.64
C LEU A 143 -19.43 -26.23 19.27
N VAL A 144 -19.20 -25.59 18.13
CA VAL A 144 -17.85 -25.18 17.69
C VAL A 144 -17.76 -23.69 17.38
N TYR A 145 -16.62 -23.11 17.72
CA TYR A 145 -16.19 -21.79 17.26
C TYR A 145 -14.74 -21.87 16.76
N LEU A 146 -14.52 -21.44 15.51
CA LEU A 146 -13.19 -21.37 14.90
C LEU A 146 -12.78 -19.91 14.69
N GLY A 147 -11.59 -19.55 15.16
CA GLY A 147 -11.05 -18.21 14.96
C GLY A 147 -9.69 -18.00 15.58
N VAL A 148 -9.06 -16.89 15.21
CA VAL A 148 -7.70 -16.54 15.68
C VAL A 148 -7.65 -15.81 17.02
N HIS A 149 -8.80 -15.32 17.52
CA HIS A 149 -8.95 -14.58 18.79
C HIS A 149 -7.87 -13.50 19.08
N TRP A 150 -7.38 -12.82 18.03
CA TRP A 150 -6.25 -11.89 18.12
C TRP A 150 -6.51 -10.63 18.98
N ASP A 151 -7.77 -10.35 19.32
CA ASP A 151 -8.22 -9.14 20.02
C ASP A 151 -8.63 -9.37 21.49
N GLY A 152 -8.61 -10.61 22.00
CA GLY A 152 -8.74 -10.97 23.42
C GLY A 152 -10.08 -10.69 24.14
N LEU A 153 -10.92 -9.79 23.61
CA LEU A 153 -12.19 -9.35 24.23
C LEU A 153 -13.41 -9.54 23.31
N ARG A 154 -13.37 -10.56 22.46
CA ARG A 154 -14.45 -10.81 21.49
C ARG A 154 -15.77 -11.17 22.18
N HIS A 155 -16.85 -10.53 21.72
CA HIS A 155 -18.24 -10.89 22.02
C HIS A 155 -18.65 -10.77 23.49
N ASN A 156 -18.12 -9.75 24.19
CA ASN A 156 -18.55 -9.33 25.53
C ASN A 156 -18.55 -10.46 26.58
N GLY A 157 -17.66 -11.46 26.45
CA GLY A 157 -17.57 -12.58 27.40
C GLY A 157 -18.47 -13.78 27.12
N LEU A 158 -19.21 -13.80 25.99
CA LEU A 158 -20.05 -14.95 25.61
C LEU A 158 -19.25 -16.26 25.53
N LEU A 159 -18.06 -16.24 24.92
CA LEU A 159 -17.20 -17.43 24.83
C LEU A 159 -16.73 -17.90 26.21
N SER A 160 -16.58 -16.99 27.18
CA SER A 160 -16.26 -17.34 28.56
C SER A 160 -17.40 -18.03 29.26
N GLU A 161 -18.62 -17.51 29.15
CA GLU A 161 -19.79 -18.19 29.73
C GLU A 161 -20.04 -19.55 29.09
N LEU A 162 -19.88 -19.68 27.77
CA LEU A 162 -20.00 -20.96 27.07
C LEU A 162 -18.88 -21.94 27.43
N SER A 163 -17.66 -21.48 27.66
CA SER A 163 -16.57 -22.35 28.08
C SER A 163 -16.83 -22.97 29.46
N LYS A 164 -17.54 -22.28 30.36
CA LYS A 164 -17.88 -22.81 31.70
C LYS A 164 -18.87 -23.96 31.66
N SER A 165 -19.64 -24.12 30.58
CA SER A 165 -20.62 -25.21 30.45
C SER A 165 -19.98 -26.54 30.03
N GLY A 166 -18.76 -26.52 29.49
CA GLY A 166 -18.08 -27.69 28.93
C GLY A 166 -18.58 -28.13 27.54
N GLU A 167 -19.49 -27.37 26.93
CA GLU A 167 -20.11 -27.71 25.62
C GLU A 167 -19.35 -27.10 24.43
N LEU A 168 -18.45 -26.13 24.66
CA LEU A 168 -17.78 -25.36 23.63
C LEU A 168 -16.47 -26.02 23.15
N ASN A 169 -16.30 -26.11 21.83
CA ASN A 169 -15.07 -26.54 21.19
C ASN A 169 -14.43 -25.37 20.43
N LEU A 170 -13.19 -25.03 20.77
CA LEU A 170 -12.45 -23.89 20.23
C LEU A 170 -11.27 -24.36 19.39
N TYR A 171 -11.15 -23.80 18.19
CA TYR A 171 -10.03 -24.04 17.27
C TYR A 171 -9.38 -22.74 16.80
N GLY A 172 -8.05 -22.76 16.70
CA GLY A 172 -7.23 -21.64 16.23
C GLY A 172 -5.85 -21.63 16.90
N PRO A 173 -5.06 -20.56 16.75
CA PRO A 173 -3.74 -20.45 17.35
C PRO A 173 -3.79 -20.54 18.88
N PRO A 174 -2.89 -21.29 19.53
CA PRO A 174 -2.95 -21.56 20.96
C PRO A 174 -2.90 -20.29 21.82
N GLU A 175 -2.12 -19.30 21.40
CA GLU A 175 -1.96 -18.03 22.12
C GLU A 175 -3.27 -17.25 22.26
N GLY A 176 -4.14 -17.30 21.24
CA GLY A 176 -5.44 -16.64 21.27
C GLY A 176 -6.45 -17.34 22.17
N TRP A 177 -6.19 -18.58 22.57
CA TRP A 177 -7.14 -19.43 23.32
C TRP A 177 -6.62 -19.85 24.70
N ALA A 178 -5.54 -19.23 25.17
CA ALA A 178 -4.88 -19.56 26.43
C ALA A 178 -5.82 -19.50 27.67
N ASP A 179 -6.82 -18.60 27.65
CA ASP A 179 -7.80 -18.43 28.74
C ASP A 179 -8.91 -19.50 28.75
N TYR A 180 -8.93 -20.40 27.76
CA TYR A 180 -9.99 -21.41 27.58
C TYR A 180 -9.43 -22.84 27.44
N PRO A 181 -8.56 -23.31 28.36
CA PRO A 181 -7.84 -24.58 28.20
C PRO A 181 -8.77 -25.79 28.05
N GLU A 182 -9.90 -25.81 28.77
CA GLU A 182 -10.87 -26.91 28.75
C GLU A 182 -11.70 -26.97 27.45
N SER A 183 -11.86 -25.83 26.77
CA SER A 183 -12.62 -25.74 25.51
C SER A 183 -11.71 -25.83 24.28
N TYR A 184 -10.40 -25.61 24.43
CA TYR A 184 -9.45 -25.62 23.32
C TYR A 184 -9.24 -27.03 22.75
N ARG A 185 -9.21 -27.15 21.42
CA ARG A 185 -9.10 -28.41 20.67
C ARG A 185 -7.93 -28.44 19.68
N GLY A 186 -7.11 -27.39 19.67
CA GLY A 186 -5.93 -27.29 18.82
C GLY A 186 -6.13 -26.41 17.58
N GLU A 187 -5.12 -26.45 16.72
CA GLU A 187 -5.11 -25.74 15.45
C GLU A 187 -5.80 -26.56 14.35
N VAL A 188 -6.21 -25.87 13.29
CA VAL A 188 -6.79 -26.49 12.08
C VAL A 188 -5.95 -26.04 10.89
N ALA A 189 -5.60 -26.99 10.02
CA ALA A 189 -4.85 -26.69 8.82
C ALA A 189 -5.65 -25.77 7.88
N PHE A 190 -4.97 -24.79 7.29
CA PHE A 190 -5.55 -23.91 6.29
C PHE A 190 -5.22 -24.41 4.87
N ASP A 191 -5.73 -25.61 4.56
CA ASP A 191 -5.51 -26.33 3.30
C ASP A 191 -6.71 -26.25 2.33
N GLY A 192 -7.69 -25.41 2.66
CA GLY A 192 -8.93 -25.22 1.94
C GLY A 192 -10.02 -26.28 2.17
N VAL A 193 -9.80 -27.26 3.05
CA VAL A 193 -10.75 -28.36 3.32
C VAL A 193 -10.93 -28.62 4.82
N ALA A 194 -9.85 -28.63 5.60
CA ALA A 194 -9.85 -29.05 7.01
C ALA A 194 -10.73 -28.17 7.91
N VAL A 195 -10.90 -26.88 7.60
CA VAL A 195 -11.86 -26.01 8.29
C VAL A 195 -13.28 -26.55 8.14
N THR A 196 -13.70 -26.87 6.92
CA THR A 196 -15.05 -27.38 6.64
C THR A 196 -15.27 -28.75 7.29
N GLU A 197 -14.28 -29.64 7.21
CA GLU A 197 -14.35 -30.97 7.86
C GLU A 197 -14.39 -30.86 9.39
N THR A 198 -13.66 -29.92 9.97
CA THR A 198 -13.69 -29.67 11.41
C THR A 198 -15.05 -29.17 11.88
N LEU A 199 -15.64 -28.21 11.17
CA LEU A 199 -16.99 -27.75 11.47
C LEU A 199 -18.02 -28.88 11.35
N ALA A 200 -17.93 -29.68 10.27
CA ALA A 200 -18.85 -30.79 10.00
C ALA A 200 -18.81 -31.87 11.09
N ARG A 201 -17.68 -32.09 11.79
CA ARG A 201 -17.59 -33.03 12.91
C ARG A 201 -18.49 -32.62 14.09
N HIS A 202 -18.59 -31.33 14.38
CA HIS A 202 -19.36 -30.82 15.53
C HIS A 202 -20.85 -30.64 15.22
N GLY A 203 -21.18 -30.03 14.09
CA GLY A 203 -22.57 -29.92 13.61
C GLY A 203 -23.34 -28.70 14.10
N ILE A 204 -22.87 -27.94 15.10
CA ILE A 204 -23.39 -26.61 15.42
C ILE A 204 -22.24 -25.60 15.41
N ALA A 205 -22.35 -24.55 14.59
CA ALA A 205 -21.32 -23.51 14.50
C ALA A 205 -21.84 -22.15 14.99
N ILE A 206 -21.02 -21.46 15.81
CA ILE A 206 -21.27 -20.08 16.22
C ILE A 206 -20.66 -19.13 15.18
N CYS A 207 -21.50 -18.28 14.60
CA CYS A 207 -21.16 -17.32 13.54
C CYS A 207 -21.59 -15.90 13.94
N ILE A 208 -20.99 -15.37 15.01
CA ILE A 208 -21.24 -14.02 15.53
C ILE A 208 -20.19 -13.02 15.03
N HIS A 209 -20.62 -11.78 14.78
CA HIS A 209 -19.82 -10.74 14.15
C HIS A 209 -19.32 -9.69 15.16
N LYS A 210 -18.25 -8.98 14.80
CA LYS A 210 -17.89 -7.76 15.53
C LYS A 210 -18.93 -6.68 15.24
N GLN A 211 -19.02 -5.69 16.12
CA GLN A 211 -19.99 -4.60 15.98
C GLN A 211 -19.81 -3.81 14.68
N GLU A 212 -18.57 -3.59 14.23
CA GLU A 212 -18.26 -2.91 12.98
C GLU A 212 -18.77 -3.69 11.76
N HIS A 213 -18.63 -5.02 11.77
CA HIS A 213 -19.21 -5.90 10.76
C HIS A 213 -20.73 -5.86 10.76
N HIS A 214 -21.35 -5.89 11.95
CA HIS A 214 -22.81 -5.78 12.09
C HIS A 214 -23.33 -4.44 11.58
N ARG A 215 -22.70 -3.31 11.96
CA ARG A 215 -23.09 -1.95 11.50
C ARG A 215 -22.91 -1.79 9.99
N ALA A 216 -21.83 -2.32 9.43
CA ALA A 216 -21.56 -2.26 8.00
C ALA A 216 -22.37 -3.30 7.20
N ASN A 217 -23.02 -4.25 7.87
CA ASN A 217 -23.68 -5.41 7.29
C ASN A 217 -22.75 -6.24 6.39
N THR A 218 -21.50 -6.44 6.84
CA THR A 218 -20.46 -7.20 6.13
C THR A 218 -20.25 -8.56 6.79
N PRO A 219 -20.78 -9.66 6.23
CA PRO A 219 -20.69 -10.97 6.86
C PRO A 219 -19.26 -11.47 6.93
N SER A 220 -18.94 -12.17 8.02
CA SER A 220 -17.70 -12.91 8.14
C SER A 220 -17.79 -14.24 7.39
N MET A 221 -16.63 -14.69 6.94
CA MET A 221 -16.40 -15.99 6.30
C MET A 221 -17.03 -17.19 7.03
N ARG A 222 -17.17 -17.13 8.37
CA ARG A 222 -17.68 -18.23 9.20
C ARG A 222 -19.08 -18.68 8.81
N LEU A 223 -19.96 -17.75 8.40
CA LEU A 223 -21.32 -18.10 7.96
C LEU A 223 -21.28 -19.05 6.76
N PHE A 224 -20.43 -18.73 5.79
CA PHE A 224 -20.28 -19.51 4.57
C PHE A 224 -19.58 -20.85 4.84
N GLU A 225 -18.59 -20.88 5.72
CA GLU A 225 -17.91 -22.10 6.14
C GLU A 225 -18.86 -23.06 6.88
N ALA A 226 -19.66 -22.54 7.81
CA ALA A 226 -20.64 -23.33 8.54
C ALA A 226 -21.74 -23.89 7.62
N ALA A 227 -22.23 -23.07 6.68
CA ALA A 227 -23.16 -23.54 5.66
C ALA A 227 -22.55 -24.61 4.76
N ALA A 228 -21.31 -24.44 4.32
CA ALA A 228 -20.59 -25.42 3.48
C ALA A 228 -20.42 -26.76 4.19
N ALA A 229 -20.12 -26.69 5.49
CA ALA A 229 -19.95 -27.85 6.37
C ALA A 229 -21.27 -28.58 6.68
N GLY A 230 -22.43 -27.98 6.36
CA GLY A 230 -23.72 -28.54 6.74
C GLY A 230 -23.97 -28.47 8.25
N CYS A 231 -23.52 -27.40 8.90
CA CYS A 231 -23.79 -27.14 10.32
C CYS A 231 -25.14 -26.45 10.52
N LEU A 232 -25.75 -26.71 11.69
CA LEU A 232 -26.75 -25.81 12.24
C LEU A 232 -26.04 -24.51 12.67
N ILE A 233 -26.52 -23.38 12.17
CA ILE A 233 -25.88 -22.07 12.38
C ILE A 233 -26.57 -21.34 13.55
N ILE A 234 -25.76 -20.83 14.47
CA ILE A 234 -26.18 -19.84 15.46
C ILE A 234 -25.42 -18.54 15.15
N SER A 235 -26.12 -17.50 14.73
CA SER A 235 -25.55 -16.20 14.37
C SER A 235 -26.07 -15.10 15.29
N ASP A 236 -25.54 -13.89 15.17
CA ASP A 236 -26.17 -12.67 15.65
C ASP A 236 -27.26 -12.19 14.69
N ASP A 237 -28.11 -11.28 15.14
CA ASP A 237 -29.23 -10.76 14.34
C ASP A 237 -28.82 -9.75 13.24
N MET A 238 -27.64 -9.96 12.63
CA MET A 238 -27.15 -9.12 11.55
C MET A 238 -28.11 -9.18 10.35
N PRO A 239 -28.49 -8.05 9.73
CA PRO A 239 -29.48 -8.03 8.66
C PRO A 239 -29.18 -9.01 7.51
N PHE A 240 -27.93 -9.07 7.04
CA PHE A 240 -27.51 -10.02 6.02
C PHE A 240 -27.77 -11.47 6.42
N ALA A 241 -27.43 -11.85 7.67
CA ALA A 241 -27.62 -13.22 8.15
C ALA A 241 -29.11 -13.57 8.18
N ARG A 242 -29.96 -12.67 8.70
CA ARG A 242 -31.41 -12.90 8.78
C ARG A 242 -32.08 -12.96 7.42
N GLU A 243 -31.75 -12.05 6.51
CA GLU A 243 -32.29 -12.01 5.16
C GLU A 243 -31.87 -13.24 4.34
N THR A 244 -30.63 -13.70 4.52
CA THR A 244 -30.06 -14.81 3.75
C THR A 244 -30.49 -16.17 4.28
N LEU A 245 -30.41 -16.39 5.59
CA LEU A 245 -30.63 -17.69 6.21
C LEU A 245 -32.08 -17.87 6.69
N GLY A 246 -32.84 -16.80 6.92
CA GLY A 246 -34.24 -16.90 7.31
C GLY A 246 -34.45 -17.82 8.51
N ASP A 247 -35.28 -18.85 8.37
CA ASP A 247 -35.56 -19.84 9.42
C ASP A 247 -34.59 -21.04 9.47
N SER A 248 -33.49 -21.02 8.69
CA SER A 248 -32.49 -22.09 8.65
C SER A 248 -31.36 -21.92 9.67
N ALA A 249 -31.39 -20.84 10.44
CA ALA A 249 -30.44 -20.51 11.50
C ALA A 249 -31.14 -19.96 12.75
N PHE A 250 -30.43 -19.97 13.88
CA PHE A 250 -30.82 -19.28 15.10
C PHE A 250 -30.07 -17.95 15.23
N TYR A 251 -30.68 -16.98 15.91
CA TYR A 251 -30.16 -15.62 16.02
C TYR A 251 -30.15 -15.17 17.47
N LEU A 252 -29.01 -14.62 17.89
CA LEU A 252 -28.79 -14.08 19.22
C LEU A 252 -28.97 -12.57 19.23
N ASP A 253 -29.60 -12.06 20.29
CA ASP A 253 -29.61 -10.64 20.60
C ASP A 253 -28.34 -10.28 21.39
N LEU A 254 -27.31 -9.84 20.67
CA LEU A 254 -26.04 -9.46 21.30
C LEU A 254 -26.10 -8.16 22.11
N SER A 255 -27.26 -7.47 22.17
CA SER A 255 -27.48 -6.40 23.15
C SER A 255 -27.77 -6.96 24.55
N ALA A 256 -28.20 -8.21 24.66
CA ALA A 256 -28.41 -8.89 25.92
C ALA A 256 -27.07 -9.30 26.61
N PRO A 257 -27.06 -9.45 27.94
CA PRO A 257 -25.87 -9.90 28.67
C PRO A 257 -25.34 -11.26 28.17
N ALA A 258 -24.02 -11.44 28.22
CA ALA A 258 -23.35 -12.67 27.76
C ALA A 258 -23.91 -13.95 28.39
N ALA A 259 -24.28 -13.92 29.68
CA ALA A 259 -24.87 -15.07 30.36
C ALA A 259 -26.22 -15.49 29.77
N ALA A 260 -27.08 -14.52 29.40
CA ALA A 260 -28.38 -14.81 28.78
C ALA A 260 -28.20 -15.40 27.37
N ASN A 261 -27.27 -14.83 26.59
CA ASN A 261 -26.92 -15.38 25.28
C ASN A 261 -26.29 -16.78 25.38
N ALA A 262 -25.48 -17.06 26.40
CA ALA A 262 -24.94 -18.38 26.65
C ALA A 262 -26.03 -19.39 27.00
N GLU A 263 -26.99 -19.03 27.85
CA GLU A 263 -28.14 -19.87 28.19
C GLU A 263 -28.97 -20.22 26.95
N GLU A 264 -29.21 -19.24 26.08
CA GLU A 264 -29.94 -19.44 24.83
C GLU A 264 -29.19 -20.37 23.87
N VAL A 265 -27.89 -20.20 23.69
CA VAL A 265 -27.05 -21.11 22.90
C VAL A 265 -27.14 -22.54 23.45
N LEU A 266 -27.03 -22.72 24.78
CA LEU A 266 -27.12 -24.05 25.39
C LEU A 266 -28.52 -24.65 25.24
N ARG A 267 -29.58 -23.83 25.26
CA ARG A 267 -30.95 -24.26 24.96
C ARG A 267 -31.06 -24.75 23.51
N ILE A 268 -30.44 -24.07 22.55
CA ILE A 268 -30.39 -24.49 21.14
C ILE A 268 -29.62 -25.80 20.99
N VAL A 269 -28.47 -25.97 21.66
CA VAL A 269 -27.70 -27.22 21.65
C VAL A 269 -28.54 -28.40 22.17
N ARG A 270 -29.26 -28.22 23.30
CA ARG A 270 -30.18 -29.24 23.81
C ARG A 270 -31.29 -29.56 22.82
N TRP A 271 -31.93 -28.53 22.27
CA TRP A 271 -32.99 -28.68 21.27
C TRP A 271 -32.53 -29.45 20.04
N ALA A 272 -31.32 -29.18 19.52
CA ALA A 272 -30.80 -29.84 18.33
C ALA A 272 -30.57 -31.34 18.57
N ASN A 273 -30.10 -31.72 19.76
CA ASN A 273 -29.90 -33.12 20.15
C ASN A 273 -31.22 -33.84 20.44
N GLU A 274 -32.25 -33.15 20.92
CA GLU A 274 -33.61 -33.69 21.07
C GLU A 274 -34.35 -33.78 19.73
N ASN A 275 -33.98 -32.96 18.74
CA ASN A 275 -34.66 -32.84 17.45
C ASN A 275 -33.68 -32.97 16.25
N PRO A 276 -32.88 -34.05 16.16
CA PRO A 276 -31.75 -34.13 15.22
C PRO A 276 -32.18 -34.08 13.74
N LYS A 277 -33.39 -34.58 13.42
CA LYS A 277 -33.94 -34.48 12.06
C LYS A 277 -34.25 -33.04 11.66
N LEU A 278 -34.84 -32.25 12.56
CA LEU A 278 -35.17 -30.84 12.28
C LEU A 278 -33.90 -30.00 12.20
N ALA A 279 -32.95 -30.22 13.12
CA ALA A 279 -31.64 -29.56 13.08
C ALA A 279 -30.89 -29.87 11.76
N GLY A 280 -30.90 -31.13 11.32
CA GLY A 280 -30.32 -31.53 10.03
C GLY A 280 -31.01 -30.90 8.82
N GLN A 281 -32.34 -30.75 8.85
CA GLN A 281 -33.09 -30.05 7.79
C GLN A 281 -32.75 -28.55 7.73
N MET A 282 -32.60 -27.89 8.88
CA MET A 282 -32.14 -26.48 8.93
C MET A 282 -30.74 -26.34 8.33
N ALA A 283 -29.81 -27.20 8.74
CA ALA A 283 -28.46 -27.22 8.20
C ALA A 283 -28.43 -27.48 6.68
N GLN A 284 -29.28 -28.39 6.18
CA GLN A 284 -29.44 -28.66 4.74
C GLN A 284 -29.93 -27.42 3.98
N ARG A 285 -30.87 -26.66 4.54
CA ARG A 285 -31.35 -25.42 3.92
C ARG A 285 -30.26 -24.37 3.85
N SER A 286 -29.53 -24.13 4.95
CA SER A 286 -28.38 -23.21 4.97
C SER A 286 -27.30 -23.60 3.94
N HIS A 287 -26.99 -24.90 3.84
CA HIS A 287 -26.07 -25.43 2.85
C HIS A 287 -26.55 -25.20 1.41
N ALA A 288 -27.84 -25.43 1.12
CA ALA A 288 -28.42 -25.17 -0.19
C ALA A 288 -28.35 -23.68 -0.56
N ILE A 289 -28.65 -22.78 0.37
CA ILE A 289 -28.53 -21.32 0.17
C ILE A 289 -27.10 -20.94 -0.22
N LEU A 290 -26.08 -21.46 0.49
CA LEU A 290 -24.68 -21.26 0.09
C LEU A 290 -24.45 -21.80 -1.33
N LYS A 291 -24.78 -23.06 -1.58
CA LYS A 291 -24.49 -23.73 -2.86
C LYS A 291 -25.09 -22.99 -4.05
N GLU A 292 -26.32 -22.49 -3.91
CA GLU A 292 -27.06 -21.81 -4.96
C GLU A 292 -26.62 -20.36 -5.18
N GLN A 293 -26.33 -19.62 -4.10
CA GLN A 293 -26.19 -18.16 -4.17
C GLN A 293 -24.77 -17.64 -3.88
N TYR A 294 -24.00 -18.36 -3.05
CA TYR A 294 -22.77 -17.83 -2.45
C TYR A 294 -21.55 -18.76 -2.61
N CYS A 295 -21.65 -19.91 -3.29
CA CYS A 295 -20.50 -20.77 -3.48
C CYS A 295 -19.40 -20.04 -4.27
N LEU A 296 -18.15 -20.32 -3.89
CA LEU A 296 -16.99 -19.59 -4.39
C LEU A 296 -16.83 -19.74 -5.91
N GLU A 297 -17.20 -20.88 -6.49
CA GLU A 297 -17.21 -21.09 -7.94
C GLU A 297 -18.16 -20.12 -8.65
N THR A 298 -19.38 -19.93 -8.16
CA THR A 298 -20.34 -18.99 -8.75
C THR A 298 -19.85 -17.55 -8.61
N GLN A 299 -19.31 -17.20 -7.44
CA GLN A 299 -18.75 -15.86 -7.19
C GLN A 299 -17.56 -15.57 -8.10
N LEU A 300 -16.66 -16.54 -8.28
CA LEU A 300 -15.51 -16.42 -9.17
C LEU A 300 -15.92 -16.30 -10.64
N ALA A 301 -16.91 -17.09 -11.11
CA ALA A 301 -17.42 -16.97 -12.48
C ALA A 301 -17.97 -15.55 -12.76
N ARG A 302 -18.72 -14.99 -11.81
CA ARG A 302 -19.23 -13.60 -11.90
C ARG A 302 -18.11 -12.57 -11.87
N CYS A 303 -17.10 -12.78 -11.02
CA CYS A 303 -15.89 -11.94 -10.97
C CYS A 303 -15.20 -11.91 -12.34
N CYS A 304 -14.90 -13.07 -12.94
CA CYS A 304 -14.27 -13.14 -14.26
C CYS A 304 -15.07 -12.39 -15.34
N ALA A 305 -16.39 -12.58 -15.37
CA ALA A 305 -17.26 -11.88 -16.32
C ALA A 305 -17.26 -10.35 -16.11
N PHE A 306 -17.32 -9.91 -14.86
CA PHE A 306 -17.24 -8.49 -14.49
C PHE A 306 -15.90 -7.87 -14.92
N VAL A 307 -14.79 -8.56 -14.66
CA VAL A 307 -13.44 -8.06 -14.99
C VAL A 307 -13.25 -7.92 -16.49
N GLU A 308 -13.68 -8.89 -17.30
CA GLU A 308 -13.59 -8.79 -18.75
C GLU A 308 -14.43 -7.63 -19.30
N ALA A 309 -15.66 -7.46 -18.79
CA ALA A 309 -16.50 -6.32 -19.16
C ALA A 309 -15.85 -4.98 -18.78
N ALA A 310 -15.28 -4.88 -17.58
CA ALA A 310 -14.62 -3.67 -17.08
C ALA A 310 -13.34 -3.34 -17.89
N LYS A 311 -12.52 -4.34 -18.23
CA LYS A 311 -11.34 -4.20 -19.10
C LYS A 311 -11.72 -3.70 -20.49
N ALA A 312 -12.74 -4.32 -21.10
CA ALA A 312 -13.23 -3.94 -22.42
C ALA A 312 -13.78 -2.50 -22.43
N ALA A 313 -14.58 -2.14 -21.42
CA ALA A 313 -15.11 -0.79 -21.27
C ALA A 313 -14.00 0.26 -21.11
N LYS A 314 -13.00 0.00 -20.25
CA LYS A 314 -11.85 0.89 -20.06
C LYS A 314 -11.05 1.04 -21.35
N ALA A 315 -10.78 -0.06 -22.08
CA ALA A 315 -10.06 -0.01 -23.34
C ALA A 315 -10.79 0.83 -24.41
N GLU A 316 -12.11 0.64 -24.54
CA GLU A 316 -12.91 1.41 -25.48
C GLU A 316 -12.97 2.90 -25.09
N GLU A 317 -13.07 3.22 -23.80
CA GLU A 317 -13.10 4.60 -23.32
C GLU A 317 -11.78 5.35 -23.60
N LEU A 318 -10.65 4.68 -23.36
CA LEU A 318 -9.30 5.20 -23.65
C LEU A 318 -9.11 5.42 -25.15
N LYS A 319 -9.49 4.45 -25.96
CA LYS A 319 -9.44 4.58 -27.43
C LYS A 319 -10.34 5.70 -27.92
N ALA A 320 -11.57 5.81 -27.42
CA ALA A 320 -12.50 6.87 -27.79
C ALA A 320 -11.96 8.26 -27.43
N ALA A 321 -11.20 8.41 -26.33
CA ALA A 321 -10.53 9.65 -25.99
C ALA A 321 -9.41 10.02 -26.97
N VAL A 322 -8.59 9.06 -27.35
CA VAL A 322 -7.55 9.25 -28.37
C VAL A 322 -8.18 9.63 -29.72
N ASP A 323 -9.25 8.94 -30.12
CA ASP A 323 -9.97 9.22 -31.36
C ASP A 323 -10.61 10.61 -31.35
N HIS A 324 -11.13 11.06 -30.19
CA HIS A 324 -11.70 12.40 -30.02
C HIS A 324 -10.69 13.51 -30.39
N PHE A 325 -9.48 13.47 -29.84
CA PHE A 325 -8.45 14.44 -30.18
C PHE A 325 -7.84 14.22 -31.57
N SER A 326 -7.78 12.99 -32.05
CA SER A 326 -7.26 12.71 -33.40
C SER A 326 -8.14 13.31 -34.50
N ARG A 327 -9.46 13.40 -34.30
CA ARG A 327 -10.41 13.98 -35.27
C ARG A 327 -10.31 15.50 -35.41
N SER A 328 -9.85 16.20 -34.38
CA SER A 328 -9.66 17.66 -34.44
C SER A 328 -8.32 18.06 -35.05
N MET A 329 -7.44 17.11 -35.33
CA MET A 329 -6.13 17.37 -35.94
C MET A 329 -6.24 17.58 -37.45
N PRO A 330 -5.39 18.46 -38.04
CA PRO A 330 -5.37 18.68 -39.48
C PRO A 330 -5.10 17.37 -40.23
N VAL A 331 -5.94 17.04 -41.21
CA VAL A 331 -5.73 15.88 -42.08
C VAL A 331 -4.46 16.11 -42.90
N THR A 332 -3.42 15.34 -42.63
CA THR A 332 -2.19 15.35 -43.42
C THR A 332 -2.44 14.66 -44.78
N ARG A 333 -1.67 15.02 -45.82
CA ARG A 333 -1.85 14.49 -47.19
C ARG A 333 -1.85 12.95 -47.20
N LEU A 334 -2.55 12.33 -48.15
CA LEU A 334 -2.58 10.87 -48.34
C LEU A 334 -1.14 10.31 -48.33
N GLY A 335 -0.80 9.46 -47.35
CA GLY A 335 0.54 8.88 -47.18
C GLY A 335 1.47 9.58 -46.18
N ALA A 336 1.07 10.71 -45.57
CA ALA A 336 1.80 11.35 -44.48
C ALA A 336 1.50 10.68 -43.13
N ARG A 337 2.47 10.71 -42.19
CA ARG A 337 2.27 10.20 -40.82
C ARG A 337 1.15 10.99 -40.11
N PRO A 338 0.39 10.37 -39.18
CA PRO A 338 -0.59 11.08 -38.36
C PRO A 338 0.08 12.19 -37.54
N ALA A 339 -0.63 13.28 -37.30
CA ALA A 339 -0.15 14.36 -36.44
C ALA A 339 -0.05 13.90 -34.97
N ALA A 340 0.99 14.33 -34.26
CA ALA A 340 1.23 13.93 -32.88
C ALA A 340 0.23 14.60 -31.92
N LEU A 341 -0.41 13.81 -31.06
CA LEU A 341 -1.32 14.30 -30.02
C LEU A 341 -0.55 14.89 -28.83
N VAL A 342 0.60 14.28 -28.51
CA VAL A 342 1.47 14.69 -27.40
C VAL A 342 2.91 14.78 -27.87
N ASP A 343 3.56 15.89 -27.54
CA ASP A 343 5.01 16.02 -27.58
C ASP A 343 5.60 15.60 -26.23
N VAL A 344 6.34 14.50 -26.20
CA VAL A 344 7.01 14.01 -24.98
C VAL A 344 8.44 14.50 -24.98
N ILE A 345 8.78 15.39 -24.05
CA ILE A 345 10.14 15.91 -23.90
C ILE A 345 10.96 14.89 -23.11
N VAL A 346 12.05 14.40 -23.72
CA VAL A 346 12.99 13.48 -23.08
C VAL A 346 14.36 14.14 -23.05
N ARG A 347 14.88 14.36 -21.84
CA ARG A 347 16.19 15.01 -21.62
C ARG A 347 17.25 13.94 -21.47
N THR A 348 18.34 14.04 -22.22
CA THR A 348 19.40 13.02 -22.19
C THR A 348 20.79 13.60 -22.46
N GLY A 349 21.82 12.76 -22.30
CA GLY A 349 23.21 13.06 -22.66
C GLY A 349 24.21 12.52 -21.65
N GLY A 350 23.85 12.46 -20.37
CA GLY A 350 24.75 12.08 -19.27
C GLY A 350 24.72 10.62 -18.84
N ARG A 351 23.77 9.81 -19.34
CA ARG A 351 23.52 8.44 -18.86
C ARG A 351 23.82 7.36 -19.89
N ASP A 352 23.73 6.10 -19.45
CA ASP A 352 23.85 4.91 -20.27
C ASP A 352 22.70 4.82 -21.30
N LEU A 353 22.99 4.26 -22.48
CA LEU A 353 22.02 4.16 -23.58
C LEU A 353 20.90 3.16 -23.30
N ASP A 354 21.10 2.16 -22.43
CA ASP A 354 20.05 1.17 -22.13
C ASP A 354 18.91 1.78 -21.31
N LEU A 355 19.22 2.73 -20.42
CA LEU A 355 18.21 3.53 -19.73
C LEU A 355 17.38 4.33 -20.75
N LEU A 356 18.07 5.03 -21.66
CA LEU A 356 17.41 5.80 -22.71
C LEU A 356 16.53 4.92 -23.60
N ARG A 357 17.03 3.76 -24.06
CA ARG A 357 16.25 2.82 -24.86
C ARG A 357 15.00 2.35 -24.12
N ARG A 358 15.10 2.02 -22.83
CA ARG A 358 13.95 1.65 -22.01
C ARG A 358 12.92 2.78 -21.95
N ALA A 359 13.36 4.01 -21.68
CA ALA A 359 12.47 5.16 -21.60
C ALA A 359 11.75 5.41 -22.93
N LEU A 360 12.50 5.45 -24.05
CA LEU A 360 11.94 5.61 -25.39
C LEU A 360 10.96 4.50 -25.74
N ARG A 361 11.28 3.23 -25.43
CA ARG A 361 10.39 2.08 -25.68
C ARG A 361 9.09 2.12 -24.90
N SER A 362 9.09 2.71 -23.71
CA SER A 362 7.85 2.91 -22.95
C SER A 362 6.90 3.93 -23.61
N ILE A 363 7.45 4.92 -24.32
CA ILE A 363 6.67 5.90 -25.10
C ILE A 363 6.24 5.29 -26.45
N THR A 364 7.11 4.54 -27.12
CA THR A 364 6.76 3.90 -28.40
C THR A 364 5.80 2.72 -28.21
N GLY A 365 5.74 2.16 -27.00
CA GLY A 365 4.82 1.09 -26.59
C GLY A 365 3.40 1.53 -26.23
N GLN A 366 3.04 2.82 -26.36
CA GLN A 366 1.69 3.29 -26.06
C GLN A 366 0.64 2.60 -26.96
N THR A 367 -0.47 2.16 -26.36
CA THR A 367 -1.45 1.26 -27.03
C THR A 367 -2.17 1.93 -28.19
N TRP A 368 -2.57 3.20 -28.05
CA TRP A 368 -3.28 3.99 -29.06
C TRP A 368 -2.64 5.36 -29.22
N GLY A 369 -2.95 6.02 -30.34
CA GLY A 369 -2.53 7.40 -30.62
C GLY A 369 -1.25 7.48 -31.46
N SER A 370 -0.86 8.71 -31.76
CA SER A 370 0.41 9.05 -32.40
C SER A 370 1.07 10.17 -31.62
N TYR A 371 2.38 10.07 -31.43
CA TYR A 371 3.14 10.92 -30.51
C TYR A 371 4.45 11.36 -31.16
N ARG A 372 5.07 12.41 -30.61
CA ARG A 372 6.41 12.83 -31.00
C ARG A 372 7.27 12.96 -29.76
N ILE A 373 8.45 12.37 -29.79
CA ILE A 373 9.46 12.52 -28.75
C ILE A 373 10.37 13.67 -29.16
N LEU A 374 10.48 14.68 -28.30
CA LEU A 374 11.48 15.74 -28.43
C LEU A 374 12.68 15.31 -27.59
N LEU A 375 13.64 14.61 -28.22
CA LEU A 375 14.82 14.09 -27.55
C LEU A 375 15.88 15.18 -27.46
N VAL A 376 15.98 15.84 -26.30
CA VAL A 376 16.88 16.97 -26.06
C VAL A 376 18.18 16.48 -25.46
N ASP A 377 19.22 16.48 -26.28
CA ASP A 377 20.57 16.07 -25.90
C ASP A 377 21.43 17.30 -25.55
N TYR A 378 21.78 17.43 -24.27
CA TYR A 378 22.62 18.53 -23.78
C TYR A 378 24.12 18.25 -23.91
N LYS A 379 24.54 17.00 -24.20
CA LYS A 379 25.95 16.64 -24.44
C LYS A 379 26.29 16.56 -25.92
N GLY A 380 25.30 16.45 -26.80
CA GLY A 380 25.49 16.38 -28.26
C GLY A 380 26.21 15.11 -28.70
N ARG A 381 25.87 13.96 -28.11
CA ARG A 381 26.50 12.67 -28.41
C ARG A 381 25.90 12.04 -29.66
N GLU A 382 26.76 11.57 -30.56
CA GLU A 382 26.34 10.96 -31.82
C GLU A 382 25.65 9.59 -31.64
N ASP A 383 25.98 8.87 -30.57
CA ASP A 383 25.33 7.59 -30.23
C ASP A 383 23.87 7.77 -29.78
N VAL A 384 23.58 8.83 -29.01
CA VAL A 384 22.20 9.24 -28.66
C VAL A 384 21.39 9.56 -29.92
N ARG A 385 21.97 10.31 -30.85
CA ARG A 385 21.32 10.62 -32.14
C ARG A 385 20.98 9.37 -32.93
N ARG A 386 21.85 8.36 -32.90
CA ARG A 386 21.59 7.07 -33.56
C ARG A 386 20.44 6.31 -32.91
N VAL A 387 20.43 6.24 -31.58
CA VAL A 387 19.32 5.63 -30.81
C VAL A 387 17.99 6.31 -31.15
N ALA A 388 17.98 7.63 -31.30
CA ALA A 388 16.79 8.39 -31.72
C ALA A 388 16.22 7.90 -33.07
N ALA A 389 17.09 7.56 -34.03
CA ALA A 389 16.66 7.06 -35.33
C ALA A 389 16.23 5.58 -35.28
N GLU A 390 16.86 4.77 -34.42
CA GLU A 390 16.58 3.34 -34.27
C GLU A 390 15.25 3.04 -33.59
N GLU A 391 14.83 3.90 -32.63
CA GLU A 391 13.62 3.68 -31.83
C GLU A 391 12.36 4.36 -32.42
N GLU A 392 12.44 5.00 -33.60
CA GLU A 392 11.24 5.51 -34.29
C GLU A 392 10.26 4.39 -34.67
N THR A 393 8.96 4.67 -34.60
CA THR A 393 7.91 3.76 -35.08
C THR A 393 6.94 4.48 -36.03
N SER A 394 6.01 3.73 -36.63
CA SER A 394 4.96 4.34 -37.47
C SER A 394 4.01 5.28 -36.70
N ARG A 395 3.92 5.11 -35.37
CA ARG A 395 3.07 5.91 -34.47
C ARG A 395 3.84 6.96 -33.68
N VAL A 396 5.14 6.78 -33.48
CA VAL A 396 5.96 7.67 -32.65
C VAL A 396 7.19 8.13 -33.44
N ARG A 397 7.25 9.44 -33.69
CA ARG A 397 8.41 10.11 -34.31
C ARG A 397 9.38 10.55 -33.21
N ILE A 398 10.68 10.54 -33.48
CA ILE A 398 11.69 11.07 -32.56
C ILE A 398 12.41 12.24 -33.24
N GLU A 399 12.28 13.42 -32.68
CA GLU A 399 12.99 14.61 -33.11
C GLU A 399 14.18 14.86 -32.18
N TYR A 400 15.38 14.65 -32.72
CA TYR A 400 16.63 14.92 -32.01
C TYR A 400 16.90 16.43 -31.99
N LEU A 401 17.01 16.99 -30.79
CA LEU A 401 17.31 18.39 -30.53
C LEU A 401 18.61 18.48 -29.73
N ARG A 402 19.39 19.52 -30.01
CA ARG A 402 20.59 19.86 -29.22
C ARG A 402 20.32 21.11 -28.41
N CYS A 403 20.75 21.13 -27.16
CA CYS A 403 20.79 22.35 -26.36
C CYS A 403 22.21 22.64 -25.82
N PRO A 404 22.49 23.86 -25.35
CA PRO A 404 23.73 24.16 -24.65
C PRO A 404 23.83 23.40 -23.32
N ASP A 405 25.03 22.95 -22.98
CA ASP A 405 25.36 22.39 -21.66
C ASP A 405 25.68 23.51 -20.67
N THR A 406 24.65 24.05 -20.02
CA THR A 406 24.81 25.16 -19.05
C THR A 406 24.98 24.66 -17.60
N GLY A 407 24.91 23.34 -17.38
CA GLY A 407 24.80 22.74 -16.05
C GLY A 407 23.42 22.89 -15.39
N ALA A 408 22.49 23.65 -15.98
CA ALA A 408 21.11 23.78 -15.49
C ALA A 408 20.20 22.76 -16.17
N ARG A 409 19.56 21.89 -15.36
CA ARG A 409 18.59 20.86 -15.83
C ARG A 409 17.40 21.46 -16.57
N SER A 410 17.01 22.67 -16.19
CA SER A 410 15.96 23.47 -16.84
C SER A 410 16.25 23.75 -18.31
N THR A 411 17.50 24.06 -18.71
CA THR A 411 17.83 24.38 -20.11
C THR A 411 17.35 23.34 -21.11
N ALA A 412 17.58 22.06 -20.82
CA ALA A 412 17.15 20.97 -21.69
C ALA A 412 15.61 20.86 -21.74
N LEU A 413 14.95 20.98 -20.58
CA LEU A 413 13.48 20.96 -20.51
C LEU A 413 12.88 22.14 -21.29
N TRP A 414 13.38 23.36 -21.07
CA TRP A 414 12.90 24.58 -21.73
C TRP A 414 13.18 24.59 -23.24
N THR A 415 14.31 24.04 -23.68
CA THR A 415 14.56 23.83 -25.11
C THR A 415 13.49 22.92 -25.72
N GLY A 416 13.12 21.84 -25.02
CA GLY A 416 12.00 20.98 -25.43
C GLY A 416 10.67 21.73 -25.46
N LEU A 417 10.34 22.48 -24.40
CA LEU A 417 9.09 23.26 -24.30
C LEU A 417 8.93 24.26 -25.46
N GLN A 418 10.02 24.88 -25.91
CA GLN A 418 10.01 25.80 -27.05
C GLN A 418 9.75 25.13 -28.41
N HIS A 419 9.93 23.80 -28.50
CA HIS A 419 9.69 23.01 -29.73
C HIS A 419 8.35 22.26 -29.71
N VAL A 420 7.55 22.43 -28.66
CA VAL A 420 6.21 21.86 -28.55
C VAL A 420 5.31 22.46 -29.64
N THR A 421 4.68 21.60 -30.42
CA THR A 421 3.69 21.95 -31.46
C THR A 421 2.45 21.07 -31.42
N ALA A 422 2.51 19.91 -30.76
CA ALA A 422 1.33 19.09 -30.51
C ALA A 422 0.34 19.80 -29.58
N PRO A 423 -0.95 19.42 -29.55
CA PRO A 423 -1.96 20.02 -28.66
C PRO A 423 -1.64 19.84 -27.17
N PHE A 424 -0.93 18.77 -26.83
CA PHE A 424 -0.45 18.49 -25.49
C PHE A 424 1.06 18.25 -25.49
N PHE A 425 1.68 18.43 -24.33
CA PHE A 425 3.05 18.03 -24.07
C PHE A 425 3.18 17.27 -22.76
N ALA A 426 4.21 16.44 -22.66
CA ALA A 426 4.61 15.72 -21.46
C ALA A 426 6.12 15.86 -21.26
N ASN A 427 6.60 15.48 -20.09
CA ASN A 427 8.03 15.30 -19.83
C ASN A 427 8.26 13.85 -19.39
N GLN A 428 9.42 13.28 -19.70
CA GLN A 428 9.86 12.00 -19.17
C GLN A 428 11.39 11.99 -19.08
N ASP A 429 11.93 11.68 -17.91
CA ASP A 429 13.38 11.54 -17.76
C ASP A 429 13.86 10.28 -18.50
N ASP A 430 15.09 10.29 -19.01
CA ASP A 430 15.66 9.25 -19.88
C ASP A 430 15.92 7.90 -19.19
N ASP A 431 15.53 7.75 -17.93
CA ASP A 431 15.55 6.51 -17.15
C ASP A 431 14.17 6.08 -16.66
N ASP A 432 13.12 6.88 -16.86
CA ASP A 432 11.78 6.58 -16.37
C ASP A 432 10.92 5.84 -17.41
N THR A 433 9.77 5.30 -17.00
CA THR A 433 8.87 4.58 -17.93
C THR A 433 7.40 4.90 -17.75
N PHE A 434 6.67 4.84 -18.86
CA PHE A 434 5.21 4.85 -18.89
C PHE A 434 4.61 3.45 -18.99
N SER A 435 3.45 3.25 -18.36
CA SER A 435 2.54 2.16 -18.68
C SER A 435 2.05 2.30 -20.14
N PRO A 436 1.74 1.21 -20.87
CA PRO A 436 1.21 1.27 -22.24
C PRO A 436 -0.04 2.14 -22.43
N VAL A 437 -0.77 2.42 -21.35
CA VAL A 437 -1.99 3.25 -21.36
C VAL A 437 -1.82 4.62 -20.73
N HIS A 438 -0.60 5.05 -20.37
CA HIS A 438 -0.35 6.32 -19.68
C HIS A 438 -0.88 7.54 -20.45
N LEU A 439 -0.44 7.75 -21.70
CA LEU A 439 -0.90 8.88 -22.51
C LEU A 439 -2.40 8.78 -22.85
N PRO A 440 -2.94 7.62 -23.27
CA PRO A 440 -4.39 7.45 -23.42
C PRO A 440 -5.20 7.80 -22.16
N GLU A 441 -4.73 7.44 -20.97
CA GLU A 441 -5.45 7.69 -19.70
C GLU A 441 -5.47 9.17 -19.34
N LEU A 442 -4.37 9.88 -19.60
CA LEU A 442 -4.31 11.33 -19.42
C LEU A 442 -5.14 12.07 -20.48
N LEU A 443 -5.15 11.62 -21.74
CA LEU A 443 -6.02 12.17 -22.78
C LEU A 443 -7.51 11.94 -22.44
N ARG A 444 -7.88 10.77 -21.92
CA ARG A 444 -9.25 10.50 -21.41
C ARG A 444 -9.62 11.50 -20.32
N THR A 445 -8.73 11.73 -19.37
CA THR A 445 -8.93 12.73 -18.31
C THR A 445 -9.11 14.14 -18.89
N ALA A 446 -8.33 14.49 -19.94
CA ALA A 446 -8.43 15.78 -20.62
C ALA A 446 -9.72 15.97 -21.44
N ARG A 447 -10.27 14.90 -21.99
CA ARG A 447 -11.58 14.91 -22.64
C ARG A 447 -12.70 15.11 -21.62
N ASP A 448 -12.64 14.41 -20.49
CA ASP A 448 -13.71 14.39 -19.50
C ASP A 448 -13.74 15.66 -18.64
N PHE A 449 -12.59 16.32 -18.47
CA PHE A 449 -12.44 17.53 -17.65
C PHE A 449 -11.73 18.66 -18.42
N PRO A 450 -12.32 19.16 -19.52
CA PRO A 450 -11.62 20.04 -20.47
C PRO A 450 -11.14 21.38 -19.89
N ASP A 451 -11.75 21.83 -18.78
CA ASP A 451 -11.46 23.11 -18.11
C ASP A 451 -10.19 23.09 -17.23
N HIS A 452 -9.21 22.27 -17.56
CA HIS A 452 -7.91 22.20 -16.87
C HIS A 452 -6.77 22.24 -17.89
N ASP A 453 -5.60 22.70 -17.46
CA ASP A 453 -4.44 22.84 -18.35
C ASP A 453 -3.40 21.74 -18.15
N LEU A 454 -3.45 21.02 -17.02
CA LEU A 454 -2.56 19.90 -16.72
C LEU A 454 -3.37 18.73 -16.12
N TYR A 455 -3.08 17.55 -16.65
CA TYR A 455 -3.68 16.27 -16.30
C TYR A 455 -2.57 15.32 -15.89
N TYR A 456 -2.67 14.70 -14.71
CA TYR A 456 -1.60 13.86 -14.17
C TYR A 456 -2.09 12.52 -13.62
N SER A 457 -1.17 11.56 -13.52
CA SER A 457 -1.38 10.24 -12.96
C SER A 457 -0.68 10.10 -11.61
N GLY A 458 -1.00 9.02 -10.90
CA GLY A 458 -0.15 8.55 -9.83
C GLY A 458 1.21 8.09 -10.34
N LEU A 459 2.14 7.95 -9.40
CA LEU A 459 3.53 7.57 -9.63
C LEU A 459 3.91 6.36 -8.80
N ILE A 460 4.47 5.35 -9.46
CA ILE A 460 5.05 4.18 -8.82
C ILE A 460 6.57 4.35 -8.81
N ARG A 461 7.19 4.35 -7.64
CA ARG A 461 8.65 4.25 -7.54
C ARG A 461 9.07 2.80 -7.72
N VAL A 462 10.10 2.56 -8.52
CA VAL A 462 10.71 1.25 -8.75
C VAL A 462 12.15 1.31 -8.25
N GLU A 463 12.48 0.55 -7.22
CA GLU A 463 13.86 0.39 -6.76
C GLU A 463 14.60 -0.58 -7.68
N GLU A 464 15.72 -0.12 -8.24
CA GLU A 464 16.51 -0.88 -9.20
C GLU A 464 17.78 -1.50 -8.60
N ASP A 465 18.30 -0.92 -7.51
CA ASP A 465 19.53 -1.43 -6.92
C ASP A 465 19.27 -2.77 -6.23
N ALA A 466 20.08 -3.77 -6.56
CA ALA A 466 19.98 -5.10 -5.96
C ALA A 466 20.24 -5.03 -4.44
N GLY A 467 19.36 -5.65 -3.66
CA GLY A 467 19.44 -5.67 -2.20
C GLY A 467 18.65 -4.55 -1.50
N ASP A 468 18.23 -3.49 -2.21
CA ASP A 468 17.28 -2.53 -1.68
C ASP A 468 15.84 -2.96 -1.95
N HIS A 469 14.97 -2.74 -0.97
CA HIS A 469 13.54 -3.00 -1.09
C HIS A 469 12.73 -1.95 -0.33
N VAL A 470 11.50 -1.78 -0.77
CA VAL A 470 10.48 -0.95 -0.14
C VAL A 470 9.91 -1.71 1.04
N TYR A 471 9.85 -1.04 2.19
CA TYR A 471 9.16 -1.59 3.34
C TYR A 471 7.64 -1.50 3.13
N ALA A 472 6.98 -2.66 3.09
CA ALA A 472 5.53 -2.75 3.12
C ALA A 472 5.05 -3.03 4.56
N PRO A 473 4.29 -2.11 5.21
CA PRO A 473 3.87 -2.27 6.60
C PRO A 473 3.09 -3.55 6.90
N ASN A 474 2.45 -4.15 5.89
CA ASN A 474 1.67 -5.38 6.01
C ASN A 474 2.53 -6.66 5.99
N PHE A 475 3.83 -6.59 5.67
CA PHE A 475 4.74 -7.74 5.71
C PHE A 475 5.26 -8.04 7.13
N ARG A 476 4.43 -7.83 8.15
CA ARG A 476 4.74 -8.15 9.55
C ARG A 476 4.22 -9.54 9.89
N GLY A 477 4.97 -10.27 10.69
CA GLY A 477 4.56 -11.58 11.19
C GLY A 477 5.73 -12.37 11.79
N PRO A 478 5.46 -13.51 12.42
CA PRO A 478 6.46 -14.32 13.11
C PRO A 478 7.35 -15.13 12.15
N LEU A 479 6.98 -15.27 10.87
CA LEU A 479 7.82 -16.00 9.92
C LEU A 479 9.09 -15.23 9.56
N GLU A 480 10.25 -15.88 9.70
CA GLU A 480 11.57 -15.34 9.35
C GLU A 480 11.84 -15.44 7.83
N ILE A 481 10.93 -14.92 7.02
CA ILE A 481 11.07 -14.88 5.55
C ILE A 481 11.35 -13.45 5.08
N GLU A 482 12.40 -13.24 4.30
CA GLU A 482 12.64 -11.95 3.65
C GLU A 482 11.70 -11.77 2.46
N ILE A 483 11.04 -10.61 2.37
CA ILE A 483 10.13 -10.30 1.28
C ILE A 483 10.59 -8.98 0.68
N THR A 484 11.02 -9.03 -0.57
CA THR A 484 11.65 -7.93 -1.28
C THR A 484 10.67 -7.27 -2.25
N GLU A 485 9.82 -6.38 -1.75
CA GLU A 485 9.01 -5.53 -2.62
C GLU A 485 9.89 -4.42 -3.22
N ARG A 486 9.92 -4.28 -4.55
CA ARG A 486 10.72 -3.25 -5.24
C ARG A 486 9.90 -2.05 -5.69
N ARG A 487 8.57 -2.09 -5.56
CA ARG A 487 7.68 -1.01 -6.02
C ARG A 487 6.92 -0.36 -4.88
N GLU A 488 6.73 0.95 -4.99
CA GLU A 488 5.97 1.75 -4.03
C GLU A 488 5.04 2.72 -4.75
N LEU A 489 3.78 2.79 -4.33
CA LEU A 489 2.88 3.86 -4.78
C LEU A 489 3.20 5.14 -4.00
N VAL A 490 4.00 6.01 -4.59
CA VAL A 490 4.47 7.23 -3.92
C VAL A 490 3.47 8.37 -4.03
N PHE A 491 2.83 8.55 -5.20
CA PHE A 491 1.87 9.62 -5.45
C PHE A 491 0.58 9.11 -6.07
N LEU A 492 -0.57 9.62 -5.60
CA LEU A 492 -1.88 9.48 -6.26
C LEU A 492 -2.87 10.54 -5.73
N ASP A 493 -2.36 11.63 -5.15
CA ASP A 493 -3.20 12.57 -4.42
C ASP A 493 -3.95 13.51 -5.37
N ALA A 494 -5.17 13.91 -4.97
CA ALA A 494 -5.93 14.93 -5.68
C ALA A 494 -5.22 16.28 -5.64
N PHE A 495 -5.52 17.16 -6.61
CA PHE A 495 -4.80 18.41 -6.75
C PHE A 495 -5.01 19.31 -5.55
N ASN A 496 -3.89 19.73 -4.94
CA ASN A 496 -3.89 20.62 -3.81
C ASN A 496 -2.86 21.74 -4.02
N LEU A 497 -3.36 22.95 -4.30
CA LEU A 497 -2.51 24.12 -4.54
C LEU A 497 -1.70 24.51 -3.30
N VAL A 498 -2.25 24.31 -2.09
CA VAL A 498 -1.55 24.61 -0.82
C VAL A 498 -0.32 23.71 -0.68
N ASN A 499 -0.48 22.42 -1.00
CA ASN A 499 0.64 21.49 -1.07
C ASN A 499 1.66 21.97 -2.11
N LEU A 500 1.25 22.22 -3.35
CA LEU A 500 2.16 22.67 -4.42
C LEU A 500 2.92 23.96 -4.05
N VAL A 501 2.24 24.96 -3.47
CA VAL A 501 2.84 26.21 -3.02
C VAL A 501 3.82 25.97 -1.88
N GLY A 502 3.49 25.08 -0.94
CA GLY A 502 4.39 24.61 0.10
C GLY A 502 5.55 23.75 -0.41
N PHE A 503 5.70 23.68 -1.74
CA PHE A 503 6.53 22.79 -2.53
C PHE A 503 6.15 21.31 -2.44
N ARG A 504 5.15 20.92 -1.63
CA ARG A 504 4.75 19.53 -1.38
C ARG A 504 4.50 18.75 -2.67
N ASN A 505 5.48 17.97 -3.09
CA ASN A 505 5.43 17.27 -4.37
C ASN A 505 4.55 16.02 -4.25
N PHE A 506 3.56 15.93 -5.13
CA PHE A 506 2.66 14.79 -5.30
C PHE A 506 2.39 14.53 -6.80
N ILE A 507 3.19 15.12 -7.69
CA ILE A 507 3.08 14.98 -9.15
C ILE A 507 4.48 14.67 -9.69
N GLY A 508 4.67 13.45 -10.20
CA GLY A 508 5.93 13.05 -10.81
C GLY A 508 6.23 13.87 -12.07
N SER A 509 7.49 14.25 -12.28
CA SER A 509 7.97 14.97 -13.48
C SER A 509 7.63 14.25 -14.79
N ASN A 510 7.39 12.95 -14.70
CA ASN A 510 7.04 12.04 -15.77
C ASN A 510 5.57 11.56 -15.71
N SER A 511 4.68 12.23 -14.98
CA SER A 511 3.33 11.71 -14.72
C SER A 511 2.20 12.55 -15.33
N PHE A 512 2.51 13.51 -16.21
CA PHE A 512 1.51 14.46 -16.69
C PHE A 512 1.52 14.67 -18.20
N ILE A 513 0.37 15.12 -18.72
CA ILE A 513 0.27 15.90 -19.95
C ILE A 513 -0.29 17.27 -19.62
N ALA A 514 0.13 18.29 -20.35
CA ALA A 514 -0.42 19.63 -20.23
C ALA A 514 -0.76 20.20 -21.62
N ARG A 515 -1.74 21.10 -21.68
CA ARG A 515 -2.13 21.75 -22.93
C ARG A 515 -1.04 22.70 -23.37
N SER A 516 -0.67 22.64 -24.64
CA SER A 516 0.38 23.49 -25.19
C SER A 516 -0.01 24.98 -25.20
N GLU A 517 -1.31 25.30 -25.19
CA GLU A 517 -1.80 26.68 -25.04
C GLU A 517 -1.42 27.32 -23.70
N ALA A 518 -1.11 26.52 -22.68
CA ALA A 518 -0.63 27.03 -21.40
C ALA A 518 0.81 27.57 -21.47
N LEU A 519 1.56 27.25 -22.54
CA LEU A 519 2.94 27.70 -22.77
C LEU A 519 2.99 29.13 -23.32
N HIS A 520 2.67 30.13 -22.48
CA HIS A 520 2.81 31.54 -22.87
C HIS A 520 4.28 32.01 -22.83
N GLU A 521 4.58 33.12 -23.51
CA GLU A 521 5.93 33.66 -23.68
C GLU A 521 6.73 33.76 -22.37
N ARG A 522 6.11 34.24 -21.27
CA ARG A 522 6.78 34.33 -19.96
C ARG A 522 7.17 32.96 -19.37
N LEU A 523 6.38 31.91 -19.58
CA LEU A 523 6.68 30.56 -19.06
C LEU A 523 7.87 29.97 -19.81
N LEU A 524 7.99 30.26 -21.11
CA LEU A 524 9.06 29.80 -21.99
C LEU A 524 10.43 30.47 -21.76
N ILE A 525 10.54 31.41 -20.81
CA ILE A 525 11.81 31.96 -20.37
C ILE A 525 12.45 30.99 -19.37
N ASP A 526 13.59 30.40 -19.76
CA ASP A 526 14.37 29.48 -18.92
C ASP A 526 14.69 30.09 -17.53
N PRO A 527 14.37 29.39 -16.42
CA PRO A 527 14.70 29.85 -15.08
C PRO A 527 16.15 29.58 -14.67
N TYR A 528 16.95 28.86 -15.47
CA TYR A 528 18.35 28.50 -15.17
C TYR A 528 18.50 27.83 -13.79
N LEU A 529 17.63 26.86 -13.54
CA LEU A 529 17.60 26.00 -12.35
C LEU A 529 18.43 24.73 -12.55
N VAL A 530 19.25 24.42 -11.56
CA VAL A 530 20.01 23.16 -11.47
C VAL A 530 19.12 22.02 -10.94
N VAL A 531 18.10 22.34 -10.14
CA VAL A 531 17.08 21.41 -9.63
C VAL A 531 15.78 22.16 -9.32
N GLY A 532 14.66 21.46 -9.25
CA GLY A 532 13.33 22.02 -8.95
C GLY A 532 12.66 22.68 -10.16
N GLU A 533 13.15 22.36 -11.36
CA GLU A 533 12.62 22.87 -12.63
C GLU A 533 11.20 22.38 -12.93
N ASP A 534 10.85 21.17 -12.50
CA ASP A 534 9.52 20.59 -12.55
C ASP A 534 8.53 21.35 -11.65
N MET A 535 8.93 21.61 -10.41
CA MET A 535 8.15 22.41 -9.46
C MET A 535 7.91 23.83 -9.97
N TYR A 536 8.93 24.47 -10.58
CA TYR A 536 8.76 25.76 -11.22
C TYR A 536 7.73 25.70 -12.36
N LEU A 537 7.82 24.69 -13.23
CA LEU A 537 6.88 24.49 -14.32
C LEU A 537 5.45 24.32 -13.80
N TYR A 538 5.24 23.48 -12.79
CA TYR A 538 3.94 23.28 -12.16
C TYR A 538 3.38 24.58 -11.56
N LEU A 539 4.19 25.34 -10.83
CA LEU A 539 3.73 26.60 -10.24
C LEU A 539 3.38 27.62 -11.34
N MET A 540 4.10 27.64 -12.46
CA MET A 540 3.77 28.50 -13.58
C MET A 540 2.48 28.08 -14.30
N LEU A 541 2.24 26.78 -14.47
CA LEU A 541 1.01 26.26 -15.07
C LEU A 541 -0.21 26.46 -14.14
N ALA A 542 -0.03 26.34 -12.82
CA ALA A 542 -1.07 26.56 -11.82
C ALA A 542 -1.53 28.03 -11.74
N ARG A 543 -0.91 28.94 -12.48
CA ARG A 543 -1.38 30.32 -12.60
C ARG A 543 -2.71 30.44 -13.32
N GLN A 544 -2.96 29.55 -14.28
CA GLN A 544 -4.10 29.66 -15.20
C GLN A 544 -5.29 28.88 -14.65
N ARG A 545 -5.10 27.61 -14.30
CA ARG A 545 -6.17 26.71 -13.85
C ARG A 545 -5.67 25.69 -12.83
N ALA A 546 -6.61 25.05 -12.15
CA ALA A 546 -6.34 23.89 -11.32
C ALA A 546 -5.89 22.69 -12.18
N PHE A 547 -5.23 21.71 -11.56
CA PHE A 547 -4.83 20.47 -12.24
C PHE A 547 -5.79 19.33 -11.96
N ARG A 548 -5.74 18.29 -12.79
CA ARG A 548 -6.64 17.15 -12.69
C ARG A 548 -5.89 15.83 -12.58
N CYS A 549 -6.09 15.11 -11.47
CA CYS A 549 -5.64 13.73 -11.33
C CYS A 549 -6.54 12.80 -12.16
N SER A 550 -5.94 11.82 -12.83
CA SER A 550 -6.63 10.79 -13.62
C SER A 550 -7.20 9.66 -12.78
N GLY A 551 -6.68 9.46 -11.56
CA GLY A 551 -7.10 8.40 -10.64
C GLY A 551 -6.44 7.04 -10.86
N GLY A 552 -5.52 6.91 -11.82
CA GLY A 552 -4.68 5.72 -11.98
C GLY A 552 -3.20 6.06 -11.82
N ALA A 553 -2.41 5.05 -11.43
CA ALA A 553 -0.96 5.15 -11.35
C ALA A 553 -0.34 4.51 -12.58
N THR A 554 0.03 5.32 -13.57
CA THR A 554 0.46 4.85 -14.89
C THR A 554 1.86 5.32 -15.29
N ALA A 555 2.55 6.04 -14.41
CA ALA A 555 3.95 6.40 -14.57
C ALA A 555 4.82 5.66 -13.55
N SER A 556 6.04 5.31 -13.94
CA SER A 556 7.03 4.69 -13.05
C SER A 556 8.30 5.52 -13.00
N TRP A 557 8.74 5.80 -11.77
CA TRP A 557 9.98 6.48 -11.45
C TRP A 557 11.02 5.47 -11.03
N HIS A 558 12.05 5.29 -11.86
CA HIS A 558 13.12 4.33 -11.59
C HIS A 558 14.17 4.97 -10.70
N TRP A 559 14.21 4.48 -9.47
CA TRP A 559 15.05 5.00 -8.42
C TRP A 559 16.20 4.03 -8.15
N ARG A 560 17.38 4.62 -7.98
CA ARG A 560 18.60 3.91 -7.58
C ARG A 560 19.09 4.56 -6.30
N SER A 561 18.99 3.83 -5.19
CA SER A 561 19.32 4.33 -3.85
C SER A 561 20.83 4.45 -3.57
N THR A 562 21.67 3.84 -4.39
CA THR A 562 23.08 3.53 -4.07
C THR A 562 24.03 3.86 -5.21
N SER A 563 23.57 3.73 -6.46
CA SER A 563 24.39 4.07 -7.62
C SER A 563 24.30 5.56 -7.96
N LYS A 564 25.42 6.16 -8.41
CA LYS A 564 25.54 7.60 -8.76
C LYS A 564 24.66 8.07 -9.92
N GLY A 565 23.77 7.22 -10.44
CA GLY A 565 22.90 7.49 -11.58
C GLY A 565 21.67 8.35 -11.28
N ASN A 566 21.47 8.74 -10.01
CA ASN A 566 20.37 9.59 -9.59
C ASN A 566 20.80 11.05 -9.45
N SER A 567 20.35 11.89 -10.39
CA SER A 567 20.73 13.30 -10.44
C SER A 567 20.36 14.10 -9.18
N MET A 568 19.32 13.68 -8.44
CA MET A 568 18.90 14.34 -7.20
C MET A 568 19.92 14.19 -6.06
N LEU A 569 20.73 13.13 -6.07
CA LEU A 569 21.76 12.88 -5.05
C LEU A 569 23.06 13.66 -5.29
N ASN A 570 23.21 14.26 -6.49
CA ASN A 570 24.40 15.01 -6.87
C ASN A 570 24.31 16.51 -6.53
N VAL A 571 23.18 16.97 -5.98
CA VAL A 571 22.99 18.36 -5.53
C VAL A 571 23.15 18.40 -4.02
N ASP A 572 24.13 19.18 -3.55
CA ASP A 572 24.37 19.40 -2.12
C ASP A 572 23.27 20.26 -1.47
N GLY A 573 23.24 20.28 -0.13
CA GLY A 573 22.24 21.03 0.63
C GLY A 573 22.21 22.52 0.29
N ASP A 574 23.38 23.13 0.08
CA ASP A 574 23.51 24.54 -0.29
C ASP A 574 22.94 24.81 -1.69
N GLY A 575 23.12 23.88 -2.63
CA GLY A 575 22.49 23.90 -3.94
C GLY A 575 20.96 23.92 -3.84
N TRP A 576 20.37 23.04 -3.04
CA TRP A 576 18.92 23.02 -2.81
C TRP A 576 18.39 24.33 -2.22
N VAL A 577 19.10 24.90 -1.23
CA VAL A 577 18.73 26.19 -0.62
C VAL A 577 18.80 27.32 -1.65
N ARG A 578 19.86 27.38 -2.45
CA ARG A 578 20.04 28.40 -3.48
C ARG A 578 18.95 28.34 -4.55
N GLU A 579 18.68 27.17 -5.11
CA GLU A 579 17.64 27.01 -6.12
C GLU A 579 16.23 27.26 -5.53
N GLY A 580 15.99 26.86 -4.29
CA GLY A 580 14.77 27.20 -3.54
C GLY A 580 14.57 28.72 -3.40
N ASN A 581 15.61 29.47 -3.03
CA ASN A 581 15.55 30.93 -2.94
C ASN A 581 15.30 31.60 -4.29
N LYS A 582 15.84 31.06 -5.39
CA LYS A 582 15.51 31.53 -6.75
C LYS A 582 14.03 31.32 -7.06
N LEU A 583 13.47 30.15 -6.75
CA LEU A 583 12.03 29.88 -6.94
C LEU A 583 11.18 30.88 -6.15
N LEU A 584 11.48 31.07 -4.87
CA LEU A 584 10.76 32.02 -4.00
C LEU A 584 10.80 33.43 -4.59
N THR A 585 11.98 33.89 -5.01
CA THR A 585 12.15 35.23 -5.59
C THR A 585 11.38 35.39 -6.89
N ARG A 586 11.49 34.42 -7.79
CA ARG A 586 10.91 34.49 -9.14
C ARG A 586 9.39 34.36 -9.12
N LEU A 587 8.83 33.58 -8.19
CA LEU A 587 7.40 33.33 -8.09
C LEU A 587 6.68 34.31 -7.16
N ALA A 588 7.38 35.10 -6.33
CA ALA A 588 6.78 35.90 -5.24
C ALA A 588 5.51 36.67 -5.62
N GLN A 589 5.50 37.31 -6.79
CA GLN A 589 4.39 38.14 -7.29
C GLN A 589 3.53 37.43 -8.33
N GLU A 590 3.81 36.18 -8.66
CA GLU A 590 2.98 35.40 -9.57
C GLU A 590 1.65 35.07 -8.88
N GLN A 591 0.55 35.29 -9.60
CA GLN A 591 -0.82 35.10 -9.13
C GLN A 591 -1.37 33.76 -9.65
N PHE A 592 -2.01 33.00 -8.77
CA PHE A 592 -2.67 31.73 -9.10
C PHE A 592 -4.10 31.92 -9.57
N TYR A 593 -4.70 30.86 -10.12
CA TYR A 593 -6.09 30.87 -10.61
C TYR A 593 -7.13 31.25 -9.54
N ASN A 594 -6.79 31.12 -8.25
CA ASN A 594 -7.63 31.51 -7.12
C ASN A 594 -7.51 33.00 -6.74
N GLY A 595 -6.72 33.78 -7.48
CA GLY A 595 -6.50 35.20 -7.26
C GLY A 595 -5.46 35.56 -6.20
N LEU A 596 -4.88 34.58 -5.50
CA LEU A 596 -3.83 34.83 -4.50
C LEU A 596 -2.44 34.79 -5.16
N THR A 597 -1.53 35.64 -4.66
CA THR A 597 -0.12 35.57 -5.06
C THR A 597 0.59 34.43 -4.32
N PHE A 598 1.66 33.92 -4.91
CA PHE A 598 2.51 32.92 -4.26
C PHE A 598 3.01 33.38 -2.89
N ALA A 599 3.46 34.64 -2.76
CA ALA A 599 3.88 35.18 -1.47
C ALA A 599 2.73 35.22 -0.44
N ALA A 600 1.52 35.61 -0.84
CA ALA A 600 0.37 35.62 0.06
C ALA A 600 0.00 34.21 0.54
N MET A 601 -0.05 33.22 -0.36
CA MET A 601 -0.32 31.83 0.01
C MET A 601 0.78 31.24 0.91
N ARG A 602 2.04 31.63 0.70
CA ARG A 602 3.17 31.24 1.56
C ARG A 602 3.06 31.78 2.97
N LEU A 603 2.57 33.01 3.15
CA LEU A 603 2.31 33.58 4.48
C LEU A 603 1.19 32.83 5.22
N MET A 604 0.16 32.36 4.50
CA MET A 604 -0.92 31.56 5.09
C MET A 604 -0.45 30.16 5.52
N LEU A 605 0.60 29.63 4.89
CA LEU A 605 1.18 28.34 5.24
C LEU A 605 1.96 28.35 6.57
N SER A 606 2.49 29.50 6.99
CA SER A 606 3.28 29.62 8.22
C SER A 606 2.49 29.33 9.50
N ASP A 607 1.16 29.50 9.47
CA ASP A 607 0.25 29.27 10.61
C ASP A 607 -0.47 27.91 10.56
N MET A 608 -0.26 27.12 9.50
CA MET A 608 -0.83 25.78 9.37
C MET A 608 0.15 24.76 9.95
N PRO A 609 -0.27 23.85 10.85
CA PRO A 609 0.61 22.77 11.29
C PRO A 609 1.09 22.03 10.04
N ALA A 610 2.40 21.98 9.87
CA ALA A 610 2.99 21.35 8.71
C ALA A 610 2.52 19.88 8.69
N GLN A 611 1.57 19.53 7.82
CA GLN A 611 1.47 18.16 7.33
C GLN A 611 2.76 17.91 6.56
N SER A 612 3.75 17.41 7.30
CA SER A 612 5.15 17.46 6.94
C SER A 612 5.41 16.65 5.68
N TRP A 613 6.06 17.26 4.70
CA TRP A 613 7.25 16.57 4.24
C TRP A 613 8.20 16.52 5.42
N ALA A 614 8.47 15.34 5.96
CA ALA A 614 9.79 15.19 6.51
C ALA A 614 10.73 15.29 5.29
N PRO A 615 11.66 16.26 5.19
CA PRO A 615 12.84 16.01 4.38
C PRO A 615 13.36 14.62 4.76
N MET A 616 13.85 13.84 3.79
CA MET A 616 14.49 12.56 4.11
C MET A 616 15.43 12.81 5.29
N PRO A 617 15.27 12.09 6.42
CA PRO A 617 16.11 12.35 7.58
C PRO A 617 17.57 12.26 7.16
N ALA A 618 18.38 13.12 7.76
CA ALA A 618 19.82 13.06 7.52
C ALA A 618 20.31 11.64 7.79
N GLY A 619 21.25 11.16 6.98
CA GLY A 619 21.96 9.94 7.35
C GLY A 619 22.73 10.19 8.65
N MET A 620 22.65 9.26 9.59
CA MET A 620 23.50 9.25 10.78
C MET A 620 24.96 9.22 10.32
N PRO A 621 25.81 10.19 10.69
CA PRO A 621 27.23 10.14 10.35
C PRO A 621 27.94 9.02 11.12
N PRO A 622 28.98 8.39 10.54
CA PRO A 622 29.79 7.43 11.27
C PRO A 622 30.62 8.10 12.37
N GLY A 623 30.98 7.33 13.40
CA GLY A 623 31.92 7.72 14.46
C GLY A 623 31.30 8.48 15.64
N GLU A 624 30.57 9.56 15.38
CA GLU A 624 30.06 10.42 16.46
C GLU A 624 28.72 9.95 17.04
N GLU A 625 28.57 10.05 18.37
CA GLU A 625 27.33 9.77 19.08
C GLU A 625 26.30 10.89 18.85
N GLN A 626 25.13 10.53 18.33
CA GLN A 626 24.07 11.44 17.97
C GLN A 626 22.80 11.14 18.77
N CYS A 627 22.09 12.19 19.20
CA CYS A 627 20.77 12.02 19.79
C CYS A 627 19.74 11.64 18.72
N LEU A 628 18.88 10.68 19.04
CA LEU A 628 17.79 10.17 18.21
C LEU A 628 16.61 11.15 18.20
N THR A 629 16.80 12.27 17.49
CA THR A 629 15.85 13.38 17.39
C THR A 629 15.17 13.42 16.00
N GLY A 630 14.20 14.34 15.82
CA GLY A 630 13.53 14.56 14.54
C GLY A 630 14.46 14.90 13.35
N LYS A 631 15.74 15.22 13.58
CA LYS A 631 16.74 15.39 12.52
C LYS A 631 17.06 14.09 11.76
N TYR A 632 17.10 12.97 12.48
CA TYR A 632 17.49 11.65 11.95
C TYR A 632 16.33 10.69 11.81
N LEU A 633 15.15 11.10 12.26
CA LEU A 633 13.98 10.25 12.39
C LEU A 633 12.79 10.80 11.59
N ALA A 634 12.18 9.95 10.74
CA ALA A 634 10.96 10.25 10.01
C ALA A 634 9.74 9.71 10.77
N PRO A 635 8.79 10.56 11.24
CA PRO A 635 7.61 10.11 11.98
C PRO A 635 6.80 9.03 11.25
N GLU A 636 6.65 9.16 9.93
CA GLU A 636 5.92 8.22 9.08
C GLU A 636 6.59 6.85 8.92
N ARG A 637 7.85 6.69 9.34
CA ARG A 637 8.63 5.45 9.30
C ARG A 637 8.84 4.80 10.67
N GLN A 638 8.14 5.30 11.68
CA GLN A 638 8.17 4.76 13.05
C GLN A 638 6.90 3.97 13.31
N GLY A 639 7.04 2.75 13.81
CA GLY A 639 5.94 1.94 14.31
C GLY A 639 5.87 2.05 15.83
N ASN A 640 4.76 2.54 16.37
CA ASN A 640 4.48 2.56 17.81
C ASN A 640 5.51 3.33 18.66
N PHE A 641 5.98 4.47 18.15
CA PHE A 641 6.73 5.47 18.92
C PHE A 641 5.91 6.76 19.06
N HIS A 642 6.13 7.49 20.14
CA HIS A 642 5.71 8.88 20.26
C HIS A 642 6.55 9.78 19.35
N PRO A 643 6.11 11.02 19.06
CA PRO A 643 6.96 12.01 18.40
C PRO A 643 8.31 12.16 19.11
N ALA A 644 9.39 12.30 18.33
CA ALA A 644 10.74 12.46 18.87
C ALA A 644 10.88 13.75 19.69
N GLU A 645 11.60 13.66 20.80
CA GLU A 645 11.91 14.74 21.73
C GLU A 645 13.35 15.25 21.50
N ALA A 646 13.77 16.25 22.28
CA ALA A 646 15.11 16.84 22.17
C ALA A 646 16.23 15.82 22.45
N ASP A 647 15.96 14.83 23.30
CA ASP A 647 16.97 13.91 23.84
C ASP A 647 16.79 12.45 23.40
N GLY A 648 15.77 12.17 22.57
CA GLY A 648 15.47 10.81 22.14
C GLY A 648 14.00 10.59 21.79
N ILE A 649 13.57 9.34 21.80
CA ILE A 649 12.22 8.94 21.41
C ILE A 649 11.68 7.79 22.27
N TRP A 650 10.42 7.89 22.68
CA TRP A 650 9.73 6.88 23.51
C TRP A 650 8.86 5.93 22.69
N SER A 651 8.95 4.63 22.96
CA SER A 651 7.94 3.69 22.47
C SER A 651 6.59 3.92 23.16
N ASN A 652 5.51 3.84 22.41
CA ASN A 652 4.13 4.00 22.90
C ASN A 652 3.38 2.67 23.09
N ALA A 653 4.02 1.56 22.69
CA ALA A 653 3.51 0.22 22.87
C ALA A 653 4.63 -0.72 23.32
N ARG A 654 4.24 -1.94 23.74
CA ARG A 654 5.17 -3.01 24.13
C ARG A 654 6.09 -3.47 23.01
N ASN A 655 5.68 -3.28 21.76
CA ASN A 655 6.46 -3.60 20.57
C ASN A 655 6.52 -2.35 19.68
N ALA A 656 7.73 -1.91 19.36
CA ALA A 656 7.93 -0.72 18.54
C ALA A 656 9.09 -0.92 17.56
N THR A 657 9.03 -0.25 16.41
CA THR A 657 10.05 -0.34 15.35
C THR A 657 10.47 1.06 14.93
N LEU A 658 11.77 1.32 15.02
CA LEU A 658 12.40 2.57 14.60
C LEU A 658 13.25 2.34 13.35
N SER A 659 13.05 3.16 12.33
CA SER A 659 13.88 3.15 11.11
C SER A 659 14.93 4.27 11.20
N LEU A 660 16.22 3.93 11.16
CA LEU A 660 17.34 4.87 11.26
C LEU A 660 18.32 4.76 10.08
N ARG A 661 18.38 5.81 9.26
CA ARG A 661 19.22 5.84 8.05
C ARG A 661 20.66 6.19 8.43
N LEU A 662 21.63 5.46 7.90
CA LEU A 662 23.05 5.74 8.01
C LEU A 662 23.52 6.62 6.85
N ALA A 663 24.55 7.43 7.07
CA ALA A 663 25.14 8.29 6.04
C ALA A 663 25.93 7.48 5.00
N GLU A 664 26.45 6.32 5.40
CA GLU A 664 27.13 5.37 4.51
C GLU A 664 26.55 3.96 4.66
N ARG A 665 26.81 3.10 3.68
CA ARG A 665 26.47 1.68 3.76
C ARG A 665 27.54 0.92 4.53
N VAL A 666 27.11 -0.03 5.35
CA VAL A 666 27.99 -0.88 6.16
C VAL A 666 27.60 -2.35 5.99
N GLU A 667 28.60 -3.20 5.75
CA GLU A 667 28.44 -4.67 5.81
C GLU A 667 28.68 -5.16 7.23
N SER A 668 29.62 -4.55 7.93
CA SER A 668 29.88 -4.79 9.35
C SER A 668 30.05 -3.47 10.07
N ALA A 669 29.40 -3.32 11.22
CA ALA A 669 29.54 -2.12 12.04
C ALA A 669 29.49 -2.43 13.52
N THR A 670 30.36 -1.75 14.29
CA THR A 670 30.20 -1.63 15.73
C THR A 670 29.13 -0.60 16.01
N ILE A 671 27.99 -1.01 16.55
CA ILE A 671 26.86 -0.13 16.87
C ILE A 671 26.82 0.10 18.37
N ARG A 672 26.69 1.36 18.78
CA ARG A 672 26.44 1.78 20.15
C ARG A 672 25.06 2.43 20.25
N LEU A 673 24.22 1.93 21.15
CA LEU A 673 22.86 2.43 21.38
C LEU A 673 22.63 2.65 22.88
N SER A 674 22.18 3.84 23.23
CA SER A 674 21.76 4.21 24.58
C SER A 674 20.24 4.20 24.71
N PHE A 675 19.74 3.58 25.77
CA PHE A 675 18.32 3.44 26.03
C PHE A 675 18.02 3.31 27.53
N LEU A 676 16.76 3.57 27.91
CA LEU A 676 16.24 3.26 29.25
C LEU A 676 14.79 2.78 29.16
N ALA A 677 14.31 2.14 30.22
CA ALA A 677 12.94 1.66 30.30
C ALA A 677 12.14 2.47 31.33
N ALA A 678 10.87 2.75 31.03
CA ALA A 678 9.96 3.39 31.99
C ALA A 678 9.54 2.39 33.09
N GLY A 679 9.22 2.88 34.28
CA GLY A 679 8.72 2.03 35.36
C GLY A 679 8.06 2.76 36.52
N SER A 680 7.44 2.01 37.42
CA SER A 680 6.86 2.55 38.65
C SER A 680 7.75 2.23 39.85
N ALA A 681 7.51 2.89 40.98
CA ALA A 681 8.17 2.56 42.25
C ALA A 681 7.92 1.09 42.69
N SER A 682 6.81 0.48 42.25
CA SER A 682 6.46 -0.92 42.52
C SER A 682 7.16 -1.93 41.58
N ARG A 683 7.76 -1.45 40.48
CA ARG A 683 8.50 -2.27 39.51
C ARG A 683 9.85 -1.62 39.23
N ALA A 684 10.87 -2.01 39.98
CA ALA A 684 12.22 -1.43 39.86
C ALA A 684 12.95 -1.77 38.54
N SER A 685 12.40 -2.67 37.73
CA SER A 685 13.04 -3.14 36.50
C SER A 685 12.05 -3.85 35.59
N GLN A 686 12.41 -3.99 34.32
CA GLN A 686 11.68 -4.81 33.35
C GLN A 686 12.63 -5.50 32.38
N ARG A 687 12.17 -6.57 31.73
CA ARG A 687 12.93 -7.17 30.61
C ARG A 687 12.65 -6.41 29.32
N LEU A 688 13.70 -6.21 28.54
CA LEU A 688 13.55 -5.80 27.15
C LEU A 688 14.37 -6.68 26.21
N SER A 689 13.97 -6.65 24.94
CA SER A 689 14.79 -7.11 23.83
C SER A 689 14.87 -6.02 22.76
N ILE A 690 16.08 -5.78 22.25
CA ILE A 690 16.34 -4.94 21.09
C ILE A 690 16.94 -5.81 20.01
N GLU A 691 16.40 -5.72 18.81
CA GLU A 691 16.95 -6.32 17.59
C GLU A 691 17.24 -5.23 16.57
N ILE A 692 18.31 -5.38 15.80
CA ILE A 692 18.65 -4.47 14.69
C ILE A 692 18.72 -5.30 13.42
N ASN A 693 17.89 -4.98 12.43
CA ASN A 693 17.74 -5.75 11.18
C ASN A 693 17.54 -7.25 11.42
N GLY A 694 16.74 -7.60 12.45
CA GLY A 694 16.45 -8.98 12.84
C GLY A 694 17.56 -9.66 13.65
N GLN A 695 18.71 -9.03 13.84
CA GLN A 695 19.79 -9.58 14.67
C GLN A 695 19.60 -9.19 16.14
N PRO A 696 19.77 -10.12 17.09
CA PRO A 696 19.70 -9.80 18.51
C PRO A 696 20.77 -8.77 18.90
N PHE A 697 20.37 -7.59 19.36
CA PHE A 697 21.29 -6.55 19.82
C PHE A 697 21.41 -6.55 21.34
N PHE A 698 20.27 -6.57 22.04
CA PHE A 698 20.21 -6.67 23.49
C PHE A 698 19.03 -7.57 23.92
N LYS A 699 19.20 -8.38 24.96
CA LYS A 699 18.11 -9.10 25.61
C LYS A 699 18.45 -9.28 27.07
N GLY A 700 17.69 -8.65 27.95
CA GLY A 700 18.05 -8.63 29.36
C GLY A 700 17.08 -7.83 30.22
N LYS A 701 17.38 -7.81 31.52
CA LYS A 701 16.64 -7.04 32.51
C LYS A 701 17.32 -5.69 32.69
N VAL A 702 16.55 -4.61 32.68
CA VAL A 702 17.02 -3.23 32.81
C VAL A 702 16.34 -2.57 34.01
N GLN A 703 17.12 -1.83 34.79
CA GLN A 703 16.62 -0.97 35.87
C GLN A 703 15.82 0.17 35.25
N ASN A 704 14.62 0.38 35.77
CA ASN A 704 13.75 1.41 35.21
C ASN A 704 14.31 2.80 35.55
N TRP A 705 14.20 3.72 34.59
CA TRP A 705 14.76 5.09 34.66
C TRP A 705 16.28 5.18 34.76
N ASP A 706 16.99 4.06 34.61
CA ASP A 706 18.45 4.02 34.59
C ASP A 706 18.95 3.88 33.14
N PRO A 707 19.65 4.89 32.59
CA PRO A 707 20.23 4.81 31.26
C PRO A 707 21.25 3.69 31.13
N MET A 708 21.11 2.90 30.07
CA MET A 708 22.04 1.86 29.68
C MET A 708 22.57 2.14 28.29
N THR A 709 23.87 1.89 28.07
CA THR A 709 24.49 1.93 26.75
C THR A 709 25.03 0.56 26.41
N VAL A 710 24.66 0.03 25.25
CA VAL A 710 25.16 -1.24 24.73
C VAL A 710 25.94 -0.96 23.46
N GLU A 711 27.09 -1.62 23.34
CA GLU A 711 27.89 -1.65 22.13
C GLU A 711 27.99 -3.09 21.63
N LYS A 712 27.72 -3.31 20.35
CA LYS A 712 27.78 -4.62 19.73
C LYS A 712 28.16 -4.52 18.25
N GLU A 713 29.02 -5.43 17.81
CA GLU A 713 29.31 -5.64 16.40
C GLU A 713 28.18 -6.43 15.74
N LEU A 714 27.68 -5.93 14.62
CA LEU A 714 26.70 -6.62 13.79
C LEU A 714 27.28 -6.79 12.38
N ASP A 715 27.13 -7.99 11.84
CA ASP A 715 27.51 -8.36 10.49
C ASP A 715 26.24 -8.56 9.66
N PHE A 716 26.01 -7.67 8.71
CA PHE A 716 24.85 -7.70 7.84
C PHE A 716 25.12 -8.60 6.63
N PRO A 717 24.13 -9.39 6.17
CA PRO A 717 24.31 -10.26 4.99
C PRO A 717 24.66 -9.52 3.70
N CYS A 718 24.38 -8.21 3.64
CA CYS A 718 24.75 -7.30 2.57
C CYS A 718 24.94 -5.88 3.13
N ALA A 719 25.55 -5.00 2.34
CA ALA A 719 25.80 -3.63 2.75
C ALA A 719 24.49 -2.85 2.98
N VAL A 720 24.19 -2.48 4.22
CA VAL A 720 22.96 -1.74 4.59
C VAL A 720 23.28 -0.29 4.94
N ASN A 721 22.40 0.64 4.56
CA ASN A 721 22.40 2.03 5.07
C ASN A 721 21.14 2.33 5.89
N MET A 722 20.38 1.30 6.23
CA MET A 722 19.07 1.41 6.83
C MET A 722 18.98 0.40 7.97
N LEU A 723 18.88 0.90 9.20
CA LEU A 723 18.73 0.07 10.40
C LEU A 723 17.28 0.11 10.89
N PHE A 724 16.71 -1.06 11.10
CA PHE A 724 15.42 -1.29 11.73
C PHE A 724 15.65 -1.76 13.16
N ILE A 725 15.51 -0.85 14.11
CA ILE A 725 15.66 -1.10 15.54
C ILE A 725 14.29 -1.51 16.08
N ASN A 726 14.11 -2.80 16.34
CA ASN A 726 12.91 -3.34 16.96
C ASN A 726 13.12 -3.42 18.47
N VAL A 727 12.19 -2.84 19.22
CA VAL A 727 12.22 -2.81 20.67
C VAL A 727 10.99 -3.52 21.22
N ARG A 728 11.20 -4.43 22.16
CA ARG A 728 10.13 -5.08 22.92
C ARG A 728 10.34 -4.93 24.41
N CYS A 729 9.29 -4.56 25.13
CA CYS A 729 9.32 -4.38 26.57
C CYS A 729 8.15 -5.10 27.26
N GLU A 730 8.31 -5.41 28.55
CA GLU A 730 7.31 -6.18 29.29
C GLU A 730 6.00 -5.42 29.48
N TYR A 731 6.06 -4.08 29.61
CA TYR A 731 4.88 -3.23 29.74
C TYR A 731 5.21 -1.79 29.33
N THR A 732 4.17 -1.00 29.07
CA THR A 732 4.23 0.46 29.05
C THR A 732 3.71 1.01 30.37
N LEU A 733 4.12 2.23 30.71
CA LEU A 733 3.76 2.93 31.95
C LEU A 733 3.24 4.32 31.61
N ASN A 734 2.15 4.74 32.24
CA ASN A 734 1.67 6.10 32.20
C ASN A 734 2.13 6.86 33.46
N PRO A 735 3.18 7.71 33.40
CA PRO A 735 3.79 8.28 34.61
C PRO A 735 2.78 8.99 35.54
N LYS A 736 1.84 9.74 34.96
CA LYS A 736 0.78 10.45 35.69
C LYS A 736 -0.22 9.50 36.35
N ALA A 737 -0.65 8.45 35.67
CA ALA A 737 -1.63 7.51 36.22
C ALA A 737 -1.00 6.49 37.18
N ASP A 738 0.27 6.15 36.99
CA ASP A 738 0.98 5.08 37.71
C ASP A 738 1.86 5.58 38.88
N GLY A 739 1.63 6.81 39.35
CA GLY A 739 2.21 7.34 40.58
C GLY A 739 3.71 7.67 40.50
N VAL A 740 4.22 7.96 39.30
CA VAL A 740 5.54 8.58 39.13
C VAL A 740 5.38 10.10 39.29
N ALA A 741 6.36 10.78 39.89
CA ALA A 741 6.34 12.24 40.07
C ALA A 741 6.57 12.97 38.73
N SER A 742 5.64 12.83 37.79
CA SER A 742 5.63 13.40 36.45
C SER A 742 4.20 13.69 36.01
N GLU A 743 3.98 14.82 35.33
CA GLU A 743 2.68 15.17 34.72
C GLU A 743 2.49 14.53 33.33
N ASP A 744 3.45 13.73 32.87
CA ASP A 744 3.37 13.04 31.58
C ASP A 744 2.27 11.95 31.60
N ALA A 745 1.26 12.15 30.77
CA ALA A 745 0.10 11.27 30.64
C ALA A 745 0.20 10.30 29.46
N ARG A 746 1.38 10.14 28.85
CA ARG A 746 1.61 9.20 27.74
C ARG A 746 1.97 7.81 28.26
N ASP A 747 1.63 6.79 27.49
CA ASP A 747 2.12 5.43 27.75
C ASP A 747 3.56 5.29 27.25
N LEU A 748 4.51 5.09 28.15
CA LEU A 748 5.94 5.05 27.88
C LEU A 748 6.48 3.62 28.06
N GLY A 749 7.12 3.07 27.03
CA GLY A 749 7.83 1.79 27.12
C GLY A 749 9.34 1.98 27.30
N VAL A 750 10.06 2.05 26.19
CA VAL A 750 11.53 2.21 26.14
C VAL A 750 11.86 3.53 25.46
N PHE A 751 12.77 4.29 26.07
CA PHE A 751 13.34 5.48 25.49
C PHE A 751 14.65 5.13 24.79
N LEU A 752 14.75 5.46 23.51
CA LEU A 752 16.01 5.39 22.76
C LEU A 752 16.59 6.79 22.68
N SER A 753 17.77 7.00 23.27
CA SER A 753 18.35 8.34 23.41
C SER A 753 19.42 8.63 22.36
N LYS A 754 20.46 7.81 22.33
CA LYS A 754 21.65 8.08 21.51
C LYS A 754 22.10 6.89 20.70
N PHE A 755 22.70 7.18 19.55
CA PHE A 755 23.18 6.17 18.61
C PHE A 755 24.51 6.61 17.98
N SER A 756 25.43 5.68 17.82
CA SER A 756 26.57 5.79 16.89
C SER A 756 26.87 4.45 16.25
N TYR A 757 27.61 4.51 15.14
CA TYR A 757 28.18 3.33 14.51
C TYR A 757 29.58 3.64 13.98
N VAL A 758 30.43 2.62 13.93
CA VAL A 758 31.75 2.66 13.28
C VAL A 758 31.80 1.52 12.28
N THR A 759 32.11 1.86 11.03
CA THR A 759 32.27 0.90 9.95
C THR A 759 33.54 0.07 10.16
N LEU A 760 33.42 -1.25 10.13
CA LEU A 760 34.55 -2.15 10.18
C LEU A 760 35.07 -2.36 8.74
N SER A 761 36.18 -1.73 8.38
CA SER A 761 36.84 -2.00 7.09
C SER A 761 37.57 -3.35 7.14
N GLU A 762 37.63 -4.09 6.02
CA GLU A 762 38.36 -5.36 5.85
C GLU A 762 39.90 -5.30 6.11
N SER A 763 40.42 -4.22 6.69
CA SER A 763 41.84 -3.96 6.86
C SER A 763 42.36 -4.28 8.28
N ALA A 764 42.10 -5.48 8.79
CA ALA A 764 42.74 -5.99 10.02
C ALA A 764 43.42 -7.38 9.86
N ALA A 765 43.44 -7.97 8.66
CA ALA A 765 44.02 -9.29 8.43
C ALA A 765 45.48 -9.30 7.90
N LYS A 766 46.19 -8.17 7.84
CA LYS A 766 47.54 -8.09 7.23
C LYS A 766 48.72 -7.73 8.14
N VAL A 767 48.57 -7.77 9.46
CA VAL A 767 49.69 -7.51 10.40
C VAL A 767 50.18 -8.76 11.14
N ALA A 768 49.57 -9.94 10.91
CA ALA A 768 49.94 -11.18 11.60
C ALA A 768 50.82 -12.16 10.79
N HIS A 769 51.43 -11.74 9.67
CA HIS A 769 52.35 -12.59 8.88
C HIS A 769 53.79 -12.06 8.74
N GLU A 770 54.19 -11.10 9.58
CA GLU A 770 55.60 -10.73 9.77
C GLU A 770 56.03 -10.90 11.23
N SER A 771 55.65 -12.01 11.89
CA SER A 771 56.33 -12.48 13.12
C SER A 771 56.05 -13.96 13.42
N SER A 772 56.45 -14.88 12.53
CA SER A 772 56.85 -16.26 12.86
C SER A 772 57.27 -17.03 11.62
#